data_AF-A0A0B1SUI5-F1
#
_entry.id   AF-A0A0B1SUI5-F1
#
_cell.length_a   1.000
_cell.length_b   1.000
_cell.length_c   1.000
_cell.angle_alpha   90.00
_cell.angle_beta   90.00
_cell.angle_gamma   90.00
#
_symmetry.space_group_name_H-M   'P 1'
#
loop_
_entity.id
_entity.type
_entity.pdbx_description
1 polymer ?
#
loop_
_entity_poly.entity_id
_entity_poly.type
_entity_poly.pdbx_seq_one_letter_code
_entity_poly.pdbx_strand_id
1 'polypeptide(L)'
;LLDNFVDNFLRCIRLTRALNAQQGLGFRTQINQNSHFLDLSPVYGSGECEGAAVRSFVNGSLKTFTLNREKLPPQNKKDTNCQSKDPQFCFTAGDFRNSFHPALISLHVIYIKEHNRIAAQFKARNPDWNDQKVFEVRLLVASVDHKFIEESFQEARRINIAQYQHQIYNEYLPGVLGEKLMTEFRLKPLAAGFVTDYSPSVNPSISVECIRLTRALNAQQGLGFRTQINQNSHFLDLSPVYGSGECEGASVRSFVNGSLKTFTLNGERLPPQNKKDTNCQSKDPQFCFTAGDFRNSFHPALISLHVIYIKEHNRIAAQFKASNPDWNDQKVFEEARRINIAQYQHHVYNEYLPGVLGEKLMTEFRLKPLAAGFTTDYSPSVNPSISVEFSAAAFRFGHGLVRKDFPRVTNQNTTVGNTLDLGSNIFYVDSVYTTNQGGTASFVEGLMQHAAMKADNEFSFPIRNQIFETRGKPGSGVDLVAVNIMRGRDVGLATYNEYRTIAGLKKAATFDDLKSEMDSGKVEALKRVYEDVNDIDLYTGIMLEKPLEGTAIGPTGGFIIAEQFSALKRSDRFYYENRVRGTNSLRPGELSAVRRTHLAKLVCANTHGMNSVPKDVFKLDSERVPCSSLPELDVRTFATPLGKR
;
A
#
# COMPACT_ATOMS: atom_id res chain seq x y z
N LEU A 1 49.88 1.65 -12.49
CA LEU A 1 49.00 2.58 -13.24
C LEU A 1 47.61 2.67 -12.58
N LEU A 2 47.54 2.72 -11.24
CA LEU A 2 46.30 2.62 -10.46
C LEU A 2 46.28 3.64 -9.30
N ASP A 3 46.65 4.90 -9.59
CA ASP A 3 46.70 5.97 -8.58
C ASP A 3 45.95 7.26 -8.94
N ASN A 4 45.14 7.30 -10.01
CA ASN A 4 44.46 8.55 -10.41
C ASN A 4 42.97 8.39 -10.76
N PHE A 5 42.16 7.94 -9.80
CA PHE A 5 40.70 8.11 -9.84
C PHE A 5 40.13 8.48 -8.47
N VAL A 6 40.73 9.49 -7.82
CA VAL A 6 40.09 10.25 -6.76
C VAL A 6 39.70 11.60 -7.35
N ASP A 7 38.59 11.62 -8.10
CA ASP A 7 37.94 12.87 -8.49
C ASP A 7 36.46 12.84 -8.06
N ASN A 8 36.25 13.39 -6.87
CA ASN A 8 35.10 14.13 -6.34
C ASN A 8 33.82 14.20 -7.19
N PHE A 9 33.01 13.14 -7.21
CA PHE A 9 31.55 13.27 -7.34
C PHE A 9 30.85 12.39 -6.31
N LEU A 10 30.70 12.94 -5.10
CA LEU A 10 29.86 12.42 -4.01
C LEU A 10 28.41 12.30 -4.50
N ARG A 11 27.96 11.10 -4.87
CA ARG A 11 26.57 10.87 -5.31
C ARG A 11 25.71 10.46 -4.11
N CYS A 12 24.71 11.27 -3.80
CA CYS A 12 23.99 11.19 -2.54
C CYS A 12 22.60 10.56 -2.67
N ILE A 13 21.96 10.21 -1.54
CA ILE A 13 20.50 10.04 -1.46
C ILE A 13 19.93 11.26 -0.76
N ARG A 14 19.15 12.07 -1.49
CA ARG A 14 18.53 13.27 -0.92
C ARG A 14 17.24 12.86 -0.20
N LEU A 15 17.31 12.79 1.13
CA LEU A 15 16.14 12.58 1.98
C LEU A 15 15.26 13.83 1.97
N THR A 16 14.08 13.71 1.36
CA THR A 16 13.08 14.77 1.42
C THR A 16 12.16 14.49 2.61
N ARG A 17 12.00 15.49 3.51
CA ARG A 17 11.14 15.36 4.68
C ARG A 17 9.70 15.14 4.22
N ALA A 18 9.08 14.05 4.68
CA ALA A 18 7.65 13.82 4.52
C ALA A 18 6.84 14.93 5.20
N LEU A 19 5.62 15.20 4.74
CA LEU A 19 4.69 16.10 5.46
C LEU A 19 4.47 15.59 6.89
N ASN A 20 4.45 16.51 7.87
CA ASN A 20 4.19 16.19 9.27
C ASN A 20 2.69 16.00 9.49
N ALA A 21 2.27 14.84 10.01
CA ALA A 21 0.97 14.68 10.65
C ALA A 21 1.17 14.88 12.17
N GLN A 22 0.75 16.00 12.76
CA GLN A 22 0.86 16.18 14.22
C GLN A 22 -0.40 16.83 14.81
N GLN A 23 -0.98 16.16 15.81
CA GLN A 23 -1.35 16.69 17.14
C GLN A 23 -1.55 15.53 18.14
N GLY A 24 -0.67 15.39 19.16
CA GLY A 24 -0.89 14.58 20.38
C GLY A 24 -0.02 13.32 20.62
N LEU A 25 0.39 13.09 21.87
CA LEU A 25 1.30 11.99 22.31
C LEU A 25 0.61 10.61 22.38
N GLY A 26 1.28 9.52 21.98
CA GLY A 26 0.78 8.13 22.14
C GLY A 26 1.73 7.03 21.67
N PHE A 27 1.47 5.78 22.10
CA PHE A 27 2.24 4.55 21.78
C PHE A 27 2.16 4.13 20.30
N ARG A 28 3.04 3.21 19.86
CA ARG A 28 3.09 2.66 18.48
C ARG A 28 1.78 1.94 18.12
N THR A 29 0.83 2.66 17.53
CA THR A 29 -0.40 2.13 16.91
C THR A 29 -0.80 3.00 15.72
N GLN A 30 -1.56 2.45 14.77
CA GLN A 30 -1.99 3.14 13.55
C GLN A 30 -3.36 3.81 13.75
N ILE A 31 -3.56 5.02 13.20
CA ILE A 31 -4.82 5.77 13.21
C ILE A 31 -5.04 6.48 11.87
N ASN A 32 -6.30 6.64 11.45
CA ASN A 32 -6.71 7.31 10.19
C ASN A 32 -7.96 8.20 10.39
N GLN A 33 -8.17 9.24 9.53
CA GLN A 33 -9.47 9.53 8.84
C GLN A 33 -9.64 10.86 8.03
N ASN A 34 -8.83 11.93 8.11
CA ASN A 34 -9.07 13.20 7.34
C ASN A 34 -7.82 13.79 6.60
N SER A 35 -8.04 14.64 5.59
CA SER A 35 -6.99 15.40 4.83
C SER A 35 -6.09 16.22 5.77
N HIS A 36 -4.81 16.32 5.41
CA HIS A 36 -3.77 16.96 6.22
C HIS A 36 -3.35 18.33 5.66
N PHE A 37 -4.06 18.82 4.63
CA PHE A 37 -3.82 20.12 4.02
C PHE A 37 -4.56 21.23 4.77
N LEU A 38 -4.01 22.45 4.79
CA LEU A 38 -4.71 23.67 5.24
C LEU A 38 -5.61 24.18 4.10
N ASP A 39 -6.51 23.32 3.64
CA ASP A 39 -7.39 23.48 2.47
C ASP A 39 -8.85 23.76 2.86
N LEU A 40 -9.09 24.01 4.16
CA LEU A 40 -10.42 24.07 4.77
C LEU A 40 -11.25 22.79 4.53
N SER A 41 -10.61 21.63 4.34
CA SER A 41 -11.29 20.32 4.32
C SER A 41 -12.17 20.05 5.54
N PRO A 42 -11.98 20.65 6.74
CA PRO A 42 -12.99 20.55 7.79
C PRO A 42 -14.34 21.20 7.43
N VAL A 43 -14.32 22.21 6.57
CA VAL A 43 -15.52 22.88 6.04
C VAL A 43 -15.99 22.22 4.74
N TYR A 44 -15.06 21.89 3.84
CA TYR A 44 -15.34 21.45 2.47
C TYR A 44 -15.33 19.94 2.24
N GLY A 45 -14.90 19.16 3.22
CA GLY A 45 -14.67 17.72 3.09
C GLY A 45 -13.29 17.41 2.53
N SER A 46 -12.70 16.31 2.99
CA SER A 46 -11.41 15.81 2.49
C SER A 46 -11.52 14.93 1.25
N GLY A 47 -12.74 14.55 0.85
CA GLY A 47 -13.03 13.73 -0.31
C GLY A 47 -14.28 14.22 -1.05
N GLU A 48 -14.54 13.64 -2.22
CA GLU A 48 -15.69 13.99 -3.06
C GLU A 48 -17.04 13.77 -2.33
N CYS A 49 -17.10 12.79 -1.41
CA CYS A 49 -18.30 12.44 -0.66
C CYS A 49 -18.63 13.47 0.42
N GLU A 50 -17.65 13.83 1.24
CA GLU A 50 -17.79 14.85 2.28
C GLU A 50 -18.05 16.22 1.64
N GLY A 51 -17.40 16.51 0.50
CA GLY A 51 -17.66 17.71 -0.29
C GLY A 51 -19.06 17.76 -0.89
N ALA A 52 -19.56 16.65 -1.43
CA ALA A 52 -20.94 16.59 -1.92
C ALA A 52 -21.98 16.75 -0.79
N ALA A 53 -21.67 16.27 0.41
CA ALA A 53 -22.55 16.38 1.57
C ALA A 53 -22.79 17.86 1.96
N VAL A 54 -21.77 18.71 1.87
CA VAL A 54 -21.85 20.13 2.24
C VAL A 54 -22.24 21.08 1.11
N ARG A 55 -22.14 20.68 -0.16
CA ARG A 55 -22.46 21.52 -1.33
C ARG A 55 -23.95 21.63 -1.62
N SER A 56 -24.40 22.80 -2.04
CA SER A 56 -25.78 23.04 -2.50
C SER A 56 -25.97 22.65 -3.97
N PHE A 57 -24.89 22.61 -4.75
CA PHE A 57 -24.87 22.48 -6.21
C PHE A 57 -25.65 23.56 -6.95
N VAL A 58 -25.83 24.72 -6.30
CA VAL A 58 -26.43 25.91 -6.88
C VAL A 58 -25.45 27.07 -6.82
N ASN A 59 -25.06 27.60 -7.98
CA ASN A 59 -24.21 28.78 -8.15
C ASN A 59 -22.87 28.72 -7.37
N GLY A 60 -22.33 27.53 -7.17
CA GLY A 60 -21.08 27.25 -6.48
C GLY A 60 -21.18 27.40 -4.95
N SER A 61 -22.38 27.34 -4.35
CA SER A 61 -22.57 27.58 -2.91
C SER A 61 -22.56 26.32 -2.05
N LEU A 62 -22.32 26.50 -0.75
CA LEU A 62 -22.50 25.50 0.30
C LEU A 62 -23.92 25.57 0.89
N LYS A 63 -24.42 24.41 1.33
CA LYS A 63 -25.70 24.28 2.05
C LYS A 63 -25.64 25.11 3.34
N THR A 64 -26.76 25.75 3.67
CA THR A 64 -26.98 26.41 4.96
C THR A 64 -28.45 26.29 5.34
N PHE A 65 -28.76 26.39 6.63
CA PHE A 65 -30.13 26.65 7.09
C PHE A 65 -30.18 27.98 7.88
N THR A 66 -31.38 28.54 8.04
CA THR A 66 -31.57 29.80 8.77
C THR A 66 -32.19 29.52 10.14
N LEU A 67 -31.60 30.05 11.21
CA LEU A 67 -32.16 30.04 12.55
C LEU A 67 -31.99 31.44 13.18
N ASN A 68 -33.07 32.05 13.67
CA ASN A 68 -33.03 33.39 14.28
C ASN A 68 -32.30 34.45 13.43
N ARG A 69 -32.54 34.45 12.11
CA ARG A 69 -31.88 35.30 11.10
C ARG A 69 -30.38 35.01 10.85
N GLU A 70 -29.82 33.98 11.48
CA GLU A 70 -28.45 33.52 11.26
C GLU A 70 -28.39 32.35 10.28
N LYS A 71 -27.40 32.36 9.38
CA LYS A 71 -27.10 31.25 8.46
C LYS A 71 -26.11 30.29 9.11
N LEU A 72 -26.53 29.05 9.31
CA LEU A 72 -25.75 28.00 9.98
C LEU A 72 -25.47 26.82 9.01
N PRO A 73 -24.44 26.00 9.28
CA PRO A 73 -24.15 24.78 8.51
C PRO A 73 -25.35 23.83 8.47
N PRO A 74 -25.52 22.98 7.45
CA PRO A 74 -26.69 22.11 7.33
C PRO A 74 -26.86 21.22 8.56
N GLN A 75 -28.11 20.96 8.97
CA GLN A 75 -28.40 20.10 10.12
C GLN A 75 -28.23 18.62 9.76
N ASN A 76 -27.72 17.85 10.72
CA ASN A 76 -27.71 16.39 10.68
C ASN A 76 -28.27 15.79 11.95
N LYS A 77 -29.59 15.61 11.95
CA LYS A 77 -30.35 15.05 13.08
C LYS A 77 -30.03 13.56 13.35
N LYS A 78 -29.27 12.91 12.47
CA LYS A 78 -28.84 11.51 12.59
C LYS A 78 -27.35 11.38 12.91
N ASP A 79 -26.67 12.49 13.21
CA ASP A 79 -25.26 12.46 13.58
C ASP A 79 -25.07 11.74 14.91
N THR A 80 -24.52 10.53 14.86
CA THR A 80 -24.22 9.71 16.04
C THR A 80 -23.11 10.30 16.91
N ASN A 81 -22.36 11.27 16.42
CA ASN A 81 -21.29 11.95 17.16
C ASN A 81 -21.75 13.24 17.84
N CYS A 82 -22.96 13.72 17.55
CA CYS A 82 -23.51 14.92 18.17
C CYS A 82 -24.10 14.61 19.55
N GLN A 83 -23.63 15.31 20.58
CA GLN A 83 -24.10 15.14 21.97
C GLN A 83 -25.14 16.19 22.40
N SER A 84 -25.59 17.06 21.49
CA SER A 84 -26.63 18.04 21.79
C SER A 84 -27.95 17.33 22.14
N LYS A 85 -28.59 17.75 23.24
CA LYS A 85 -29.92 17.27 23.62
C LYS A 85 -31.01 17.68 22.64
N ASP A 86 -30.76 18.74 21.89
CA ASP A 86 -31.64 19.22 20.84
C ASP A 86 -31.01 18.93 19.47
N PRO A 87 -31.61 18.03 18.66
CA PRO A 87 -31.10 17.63 17.34
C PRO A 87 -30.96 18.80 16.35
N GLN A 88 -31.56 19.96 16.63
CA GLN A 88 -31.42 21.14 15.78
C GLN A 88 -30.02 21.79 15.85
N PHE A 89 -29.22 21.43 16.86
CA PHE A 89 -27.82 21.88 17.01
C PHE A 89 -26.79 20.79 16.65
N CYS A 90 -27.21 19.80 15.86
CA CYS A 90 -26.31 18.82 15.24
C CYS A 90 -26.09 19.20 13.78
N PHE A 91 -24.83 19.37 13.39
CA PHE A 91 -24.47 19.96 12.10
C PHE A 91 -23.65 19.00 11.23
N THR A 92 -23.75 19.15 9.91
CA THR A 92 -22.85 18.53 8.94
C THR A 92 -21.86 19.57 8.45
N ALA A 93 -20.59 19.19 8.44
CA ALA A 93 -19.51 19.88 7.75
C ALA A 93 -18.57 18.83 7.10
N GLY A 94 -17.48 19.30 6.50
CA GLY A 94 -16.44 18.44 5.95
C GLY A 94 -15.74 17.53 6.97
N ASP A 95 -15.73 17.92 8.24
CA ASP A 95 -15.24 17.12 9.37
C ASP A 95 -16.41 16.64 10.25
N PHE A 96 -16.42 15.35 10.59
CA PHE A 96 -17.43 14.75 11.46
C PHE A 96 -17.35 15.24 12.92
N ARG A 97 -16.26 15.91 13.30
CA ARG A 97 -16.04 16.50 14.63
C ARG A 97 -16.53 17.94 14.74
N ASN A 98 -17.21 18.47 13.73
CA ASN A 98 -17.69 19.86 13.70
C ASN A 98 -18.50 20.27 14.94
N SER A 99 -19.14 19.30 15.61
CA SER A 99 -19.99 19.50 16.78
C SER A 99 -19.30 19.17 18.12
N PHE A 100 -17.98 18.89 18.12
CA PHE A 100 -17.23 18.53 19.33
C PHE A 100 -16.90 19.74 20.22
N HIS A 101 -16.84 20.94 19.64
CA HIS A 101 -16.54 22.16 20.39
C HIS A 101 -17.28 23.38 19.80
N PRO A 102 -17.96 24.21 20.62
CA PRO A 102 -18.71 25.39 20.14
C PRO A 102 -17.88 26.38 19.30
N ALA A 103 -16.60 26.59 19.65
CA ALA A 103 -15.75 27.47 18.86
C ALA A 103 -15.44 26.90 17.45
N LEU A 104 -15.43 25.58 17.30
CA LEU A 104 -15.18 24.94 16.01
C LEU A 104 -16.38 25.18 15.08
N ILE A 105 -17.60 24.99 15.55
CA ILE A 105 -18.80 25.26 14.74
C ILE A 105 -18.93 26.74 14.39
N SER A 106 -18.55 27.66 15.29
CA SER A 106 -18.51 29.10 14.99
C SER A 106 -17.57 29.44 13.83
N LEU A 107 -16.41 28.79 13.73
CA LEU A 107 -15.50 28.95 12.60
C LEU A 107 -16.12 28.45 11.29
N HIS A 108 -16.78 27.28 11.32
CA HIS A 108 -17.46 26.74 10.15
C HIS A 108 -18.56 27.68 9.64
N VAL A 109 -19.32 28.30 10.54
CA VAL A 109 -20.32 29.34 10.20
C VAL A 109 -19.68 30.50 9.43
N ILE A 110 -18.54 31.01 9.90
CA ILE A 110 -17.84 32.15 9.27
C ILE A 110 -17.38 31.77 7.87
N TYR A 111 -16.70 30.63 7.70
CA TYR A 111 -16.17 30.22 6.40
C TYR A 111 -17.25 29.86 5.38
N ILE A 112 -18.35 29.24 5.81
CA ILE A 112 -19.49 28.93 4.93
C ILE A 112 -20.18 30.22 4.45
N LYS A 113 -20.38 31.20 5.34
CA LYS A 113 -20.95 32.50 4.98
C LYS A 113 -20.06 33.24 3.98
N GLU A 114 -18.77 33.27 4.25
CA GLU A 114 -17.82 33.96 3.38
C GLU A 114 -17.69 33.29 2.01
N HIS A 115 -17.71 31.95 1.98
CA HIS A 115 -17.78 31.19 0.75
C HIS A 115 -19.01 31.57 -0.08
N ASN A 116 -20.20 31.53 0.51
CA ASN A 116 -21.45 31.82 -0.19
C ASN A 116 -21.55 33.27 -0.67
N ARG A 117 -21.04 34.23 0.12
CA ARG A 117 -20.97 35.65 -0.27
C ARG A 117 -20.13 35.83 -1.53
N ILE A 118 -18.96 35.19 -1.58
CA ILE A 118 -18.03 35.32 -2.70
C ILE A 118 -18.52 34.55 -3.92
N ALA A 119 -19.06 33.34 -3.76
CA ALA A 119 -19.66 32.57 -4.85
C ALA A 119 -20.75 33.38 -5.58
N ALA A 120 -21.59 34.09 -4.83
CA ALA A 120 -22.59 34.99 -5.41
C ALA A 120 -21.97 36.14 -6.23
N GLN A 121 -20.86 36.73 -5.75
CA GLN A 121 -20.15 37.80 -6.47
C GLN A 121 -19.49 37.30 -7.76
N PHE A 122 -18.87 36.11 -7.73
CA PHE A 122 -18.27 35.51 -8.93
C PHE A 122 -19.32 35.13 -9.97
N LYS A 123 -20.44 34.57 -9.53
CA LYS A 123 -21.57 34.24 -10.42
C LYS A 123 -22.20 35.49 -11.01
N ALA A 124 -22.31 36.59 -10.24
CA ALA A 124 -22.81 37.86 -10.76
C ALA A 124 -21.88 38.51 -11.79
N ARG A 125 -20.56 38.39 -11.61
CA ARG A 125 -19.55 38.91 -12.56
C ARG A 125 -19.33 38.00 -13.77
N ASN A 126 -19.61 36.71 -13.63
CA ASN A 126 -19.44 35.71 -14.68
C ASN A 126 -20.71 34.85 -14.81
N PRO A 127 -21.80 35.38 -15.41
CA PRO A 127 -23.07 34.68 -15.51
C PRO A 127 -22.98 33.31 -16.19
N ASP A 128 -22.04 33.14 -17.13
CA ASP A 128 -21.88 31.92 -17.92
C ASP A 128 -21.13 30.78 -17.19
N TRP A 129 -20.57 31.03 -16.01
CA TRP A 129 -19.84 29.99 -15.28
C TRP A 129 -20.81 28.98 -14.64
N ASN A 130 -20.54 27.70 -14.84
CA ASN A 130 -21.30 26.62 -14.19
C ASN A 130 -20.95 26.49 -12.70
N ASP A 131 -21.79 25.79 -11.94
CA ASP A 131 -21.66 25.60 -10.49
C ASP A 131 -20.26 25.11 -10.09
N GLN A 132 -19.76 24.08 -10.78
CA GLN A 132 -18.46 23.48 -10.51
C GLN A 132 -17.32 24.49 -10.70
N LYS A 133 -17.36 25.27 -11.78
CA LYS A 133 -16.34 26.27 -12.07
C LYS A 133 -16.34 27.41 -11.06
N VAL A 134 -17.51 27.86 -10.60
CA VAL A 134 -17.61 28.88 -9.53
C VAL A 134 -17.07 28.33 -8.20
N PHE A 135 -17.38 27.07 -7.88
CA PHE A 135 -16.94 26.39 -6.66
C PHE A 135 -15.41 26.17 -6.63
N GLU A 136 -14.82 25.66 -7.72
CA GLU A 136 -13.39 25.34 -7.82
C GLU A 136 -12.50 26.56 -7.88
N VAL A 137 -12.88 27.61 -8.63
CA VAL A 137 -12.11 28.86 -8.71
C VAL A 137 -12.00 29.50 -7.33
N ARG A 138 -13.02 29.35 -6.47
CA ARG A 138 -12.97 29.90 -5.11
C ARG A 138 -12.14 29.05 -4.14
N LEU A 139 -12.14 27.72 -4.23
CA LEU A 139 -11.21 26.86 -3.46
C LEU A 139 -9.75 27.34 -3.67
N LEU A 140 -9.43 27.78 -4.89
CA LEU A 140 -8.12 28.34 -5.24
C LEU A 140 -7.87 29.75 -4.67
N VAL A 141 -8.86 30.64 -4.66
CA VAL A 141 -8.69 32.02 -4.12
C VAL A 141 -8.74 32.05 -2.59
N ALA A 142 -9.49 31.15 -1.95
CA ALA A 142 -9.61 31.08 -0.48
C ALA A 142 -8.31 30.60 0.18
N SER A 143 -7.59 29.69 -0.49
CA SER A 143 -6.27 29.23 -0.08
C SER A 143 -5.17 30.28 -0.30
N VAL A 144 -5.38 31.26 -1.18
CA VAL A 144 -4.45 32.37 -1.47
C VAL A 144 -4.64 33.57 -0.53
N ASP A 145 -5.89 33.98 -0.23
CA ASP A 145 -6.17 35.11 0.70
C ASP A 145 -5.82 34.78 2.16
N HIS A 146 -5.98 33.53 2.60
CA HIS A 146 -5.59 33.13 3.95
C HIS A 146 -4.06 33.19 4.14
N LYS A 147 -3.29 32.96 3.08
CA LYS A 147 -1.83 33.04 3.10
C LYS A 147 -1.34 34.45 3.47
N PHE A 148 -1.99 35.51 2.99
CA PHE A 148 -1.60 36.89 3.27
C PHE A 148 -1.89 37.35 4.72
N ILE A 149 -3.02 36.91 5.30
CA ILE A 149 -3.42 37.23 6.69
C ILE A 149 -2.67 36.34 7.70
N GLU A 150 -2.48 35.06 7.37
CA GLU A 150 -1.69 34.11 8.15
C GLU A 150 -0.19 34.44 8.08
N GLU A 151 0.34 34.90 6.94
CA GLU A 151 1.70 35.45 6.84
C GLU A 151 1.83 36.72 7.68
N SER A 152 0.85 37.63 7.72
CA SER A 152 0.92 38.83 8.57
C SER A 152 0.95 38.53 10.08
N PHE A 153 0.20 37.52 10.54
CA PHE A 153 0.20 37.08 11.95
C PHE A 153 1.37 36.13 12.29
N GLN A 154 1.79 35.28 11.35
CA GLN A 154 2.96 34.39 11.50
C GLN A 154 4.26 35.17 11.37
N GLU A 155 4.35 36.25 10.61
CA GLU A 155 5.56 37.06 10.49
C GLU A 155 5.82 37.86 11.79
N ALA A 156 4.79 38.45 12.40
CA ALA A 156 4.92 39.10 13.71
C ALA A 156 5.31 38.13 14.84
N ARG A 157 4.90 36.85 14.74
CA ARG A 157 5.22 35.80 15.71
C ARG A 157 6.56 35.10 15.40
N ARG A 158 6.90 34.89 14.12
CA ARG A 158 8.19 34.35 13.66
C ARG A 158 9.31 35.34 13.82
N ILE A 159 9.10 36.64 13.63
CA ILE A 159 10.10 37.67 13.91
C ILE A 159 10.41 37.70 15.41
N ASN A 160 9.40 37.68 16.29
CA ASN A 160 9.63 37.63 17.74
C ASN A 160 10.28 36.32 18.21
N ILE A 161 9.87 35.16 17.67
CA ILE A 161 10.44 33.85 18.03
C ILE A 161 11.84 33.66 17.42
N ALA A 162 12.08 34.13 16.19
CA ALA A 162 13.39 34.07 15.56
C ALA A 162 14.35 35.10 16.17
N GLN A 163 13.90 36.29 16.59
CA GLN A 163 14.71 37.23 17.36
C GLN A 163 15.05 36.66 18.75
N TYR A 164 14.09 36.02 19.43
CA TYR A 164 14.33 35.36 20.71
C TYR A 164 15.25 34.14 20.58
N GLN A 165 15.09 33.32 19.54
CA GLN A 165 15.97 32.17 19.27
C GLN A 165 17.35 32.61 18.78
N HIS A 166 17.45 33.68 17.98
CA HIS A 166 18.74 34.27 17.61
C HIS A 166 19.47 34.82 18.84
N GLN A 167 18.80 35.59 19.70
CA GLN A 167 19.38 36.08 20.95
C GLN A 167 19.80 34.93 21.88
N ILE A 168 18.98 33.88 22.00
CA ILE A 168 19.30 32.76 22.88
C ILE A 168 20.47 31.92 22.33
N TYR A 169 20.47 31.57 21.05
CA TYR A 169 21.46 30.64 20.47
C TYR A 169 22.74 31.30 19.96
N ASN A 170 22.70 32.57 19.57
CA ASN A 170 23.87 33.28 19.03
C ASN A 170 24.45 34.33 19.97
N GLU A 171 23.71 34.81 20.98
CA GLU A 171 24.20 35.84 21.92
C GLU A 171 24.32 35.31 23.35
N TYR A 172 23.30 34.62 23.86
CA TYR A 172 23.23 34.17 25.26
C TYR A 172 23.97 32.85 25.51
N LEU A 173 23.67 31.80 24.72
CA LEU A 173 24.28 30.46 24.88
C LEU A 173 25.81 30.44 24.64
N PRO A 174 26.38 31.17 23.66
CA PRO A 174 27.83 31.24 23.50
C PRO A 174 28.53 31.91 24.70
N GLY A 175 27.88 32.91 25.32
CA GLY A 175 28.40 33.59 26.52
C GLY A 175 28.29 32.75 27.80
N VAL A 176 27.35 31.80 27.87
CA VAL A 176 27.09 30.99 29.07
C VAL A 176 27.74 29.60 29.03
N LEU A 177 27.73 28.93 27.87
CA LEU A 177 28.26 27.57 27.73
C LEU A 177 29.64 27.53 27.07
N GLY A 178 30.03 28.57 26.34
CA GLY A 178 31.26 28.59 25.55
C GLY A 178 31.18 27.75 24.27
N GLU A 179 31.87 28.21 23.22
CA GLU A 179 31.91 27.60 21.87
C GLU A 179 32.23 26.10 21.87
N LYS A 180 33.02 25.64 22.85
CA LYS A 180 33.47 24.24 22.94
C LYS A 180 32.32 23.27 23.28
N LEU A 181 31.49 23.62 24.26
CA LEU A 181 30.30 22.83 24.64
C LEU A 181 29.22 22.89 23.55
N MET A 182 29.06 24.04 22.89
CA MET A 182 28.11 24.18 21.76
C MET A 182 28.41 23.19 20.62
N THR A 183 29.69 22.92 20.38
CA THR A 183 30.15 21.98 19.33
C THR A 183 30.06 20.53 19.78
N GLU A 184 30.45 20.23 21.02
CA GLU A 184 30.46 18.88 21.59
C GLU A 184 29.05 18.27 21.69
N PHE A 185 28.04 19.09 21.99
CA PHE A 185 26.64 18.65 22.10
C PHE A 185 25.83 18.75 20.80
N ARG A 186 26.47 19.05 19.66
CA ARG A 186 25.85 19.11 18.32
C ARG A 186 24.59 20.00 18.25
N LEU A 187 24.61 21.13 18.95
CA LEU A 187 23.48 22.07 18.99
C LEU A 187 23.37 22.98 17.74
N LYS A 188 24.16 22.70 16.69
CA LYS A 188 24.02 23.28 15.34
C LYS A 188 23.31 22.30 14.39
N PRO A 189 22.32 22.73 13.59
CA PRO A 189 21.60 21.85 12.68
C PRO A 189 22.52 21.33 11.56
N LEU A 190 22.70 20.02 11.45
CA LEU A 190 23.36 19.36 10.31
C LEU A 190 22.33 18.94 9.26
N ALA A 191 22.57 19.31 8.01
CA ALA A 191 21.99 18.67 6.83
C ALA A 191 22.73 17.35 6.59
N ALA A 192 22.06 16.22 6.77
CA ALA A 192 22.64 14.90 6.50
C ALA A 192 22.19 14.37 5.13
N GLY A 193 23.16 14.09 4.25
CA GLY A 193 23.02 13.26 3.06
C GLY A 193 23.94 12.04 3.19
N PHE A 194 23.63 10.94 2.50
CA PHE A 194 24.46 9.73 2.44
C PHE A 194 24.94 9.47 1.03
N VAL A 195 26.17 8.99 0.88
CA VAL A 195 26.88 8.72 -0.38
C VAL A 195 26.83 7.22 -0.69
N THR A 196 26.64 6.86 -1.95
CA THR A 196 26.85 5.49 -2.45
C THR A 196 28.03 5.48 -3.42
N ASP A 197 29.08 4.70 -3.15
CA ASP A 197 30.35 4.72 -3.89
C ASP A 197 30.40 3.80 -5.13
N TYR A 198 29.27 3.30 -5.63
CA TYR A 198 29.30 2.47 -6.84
C TYR A 198 28.04 2.62 -7.68
N SER A 199 28.20 3.15 -8.89
CA SER A 199 27.23 3.05 -9.99
C SER A 199 27.96 2.51 -11.21
N PRO A 200 27.40 1.54 -11.96
CA PRO A 200 27.91 1.22 -13.28
C PRO A 200 27.83 2.48 -14.16
N SER A 201 28.86 2.65 -14.99
CA SER A 201 29.09 3.72 -15.96
C SER A 201 27.82 4.46 -16.41
N VAL A 202 27.49 5.54 -15.70
CA VAL A 202 26.58 6.55 -16.22
C VAL A 202 27.35 7.23 -17.35
N ASN A 203 26.77 7.17 -18.55
CA ASN A 203 27.23 7.95 -19.70
C ASN A 203 27.60 9.36 -19.21
N PRO A 204 28.82 9.88 -19.45
CA PRO A 204 29.29 11.17 -18.93
C PRO A 204 28.38 12.37 -19.28
N SER A 205 27.40 12.18 -20.18
CA SER A 205 26.37 13.14 -20.54
C SER A 205 25.15 13.20 -19.60
N ILE A 206 25.00 12.31 -18.61
CA ILE A 206 23.82 12.24 -17.73
C ILE A 206 24.20 12.56 -16.29
N SER A 207 23.83 13.77 -15.83
CA SER A 207 24.17 14.32 -14.50
C SER A 207 23.10 14.07 -13.43
N VAL A 208 22.76 12.80 -13.15
CA VAL A 208 21.94 12.50 -11.95
C VAL A 208 22.86 12.39 -10.73
N GLU A 209 22.91 13.47 -9.96
CA GLU A 209 23.81 13.62 -8.80
C GLU A 209 23.32 12.85 -7.55
N CYS A 210 22.00 12.64 -7.40
CA CYS A 210 21.43 11.93 -6.25
C CYS A 210 20.13 11.17 -6.57
N ILE A 211 19.87 10.05 -5.89
CA ILE A 211 18.55 9.38 -5.89
C ILE A 211 17.65 10.09 -4.88
N ARG A 212 16.46 10.52 -5.30
CA ARG A 212 15.48 11.16 -4.41
C ARG A 212 14.72 10.10 -3.62
N LEU A 213 14.70 10.24 -2.30
CA LEU A 213 13.87 9.40 -1.42
C LEU A 213 13.03 10.29 -0.51
N THR A 214 11.71 10.24 -0.67
CA THR A 214 10.78 10.85 0.28
C THR A 214 10.66 9.95 1.50
N ARG A 215 10.88 10.52 2.69
CA ARG A 215 10.71 9.79 3.96
C ARG A 215 9.27 9.26 4.09
N ALA A 216 9.11 8.15 4.80
CA ALA A 216 7.79 7.55 5.01
C ALA A 216 6.92 8.50 5.84
N LEU A 217 5.61 8.53 5.57
CA LEU A 217 4.68 9.38 6.31
C LEU A 217 4.74 9.04 7.80
N ASN A 218 4.84 10.09 8.63
CA ASN A 218 4.90 9.94 10.07
C ASN A 218 3.50 9.73 10.64
N ALA A 219 3.26 8.64 11.36
CA ALA A 219 2.04 8.38 12.10
C ALA A 219 2.05 9.01 13.49
N GLN A 220 3.22 9.44 13.96
CA GLN A 220 3.40 9.93 15.31
C GLN A 220 2.80 11.32 15.49
N GLN A 221 1.83 11.43 16.38
CA GLN A 221 1.08 12.66 16.59
C GLN A 221 1.78 13.63 17.60
N GLY A 222 2.77 13.19 18.41
CA GLY A 222 3.43 13.97 19.47
C GLY A 222 4.96 13.74 19.61
N LEU A 223 5.58 14.08 20.76
CA LEU A 223 6.97 13.71 21.11
C LEU A 223 7.12 12.19 21.35
N GLY A 224 8.30 11.63 21.07
CA GLY A 224 8.57 10.18 21.10
C GLY A 224 9.27 9.69 19.82
N PHE A 225 9.31 8.38 19.61
CA PHE A 225 9.92 7.79 18.43
C PHE A 225 9.02 7.89 17.18
N ARG A 226 9.61 8.27 16.04
CA ARG A 226 8.91 8.34 14.74
C ARG A 226 8.34 6.97 14.38
N THR A 227 7.06 6.93 14.00
CA THR A 227 6.36 5.74 13.51
C THR A 227 5.77 6.01 12.12
N GLN A 228 5.52 4.97 11.33
CA GLN A 228 5.01 5.11 9.97
C GLN A 228 3.57 4.61 9.84
N ILE A 229 2.86 5.10 8.83
CA ILE A 229 1.48 4.75 8.54
C ILE A 229 1.44 3.56 7.57
N ASN A 230 0.66 2.52 7.90
CA ASN A 230 0.16 1.59 6.88
C ASN A 230 -1.20 2.10 6.41
N GLN A 231 -1.33 2.31 5.11
CA GLN A 231 -2.56 2.83 4.50
C GLN A 231 -3.56 1.72 4.16
N ASN A 232 -3.14 0.45 4.26
CA ASN A 232 -3.96 -0.71 3.98
C ASN A 232 -4.42 -1.44 5.24
N SER A 233 -5.47 -2.26 5.11
CA SER A 233 -5.81 -3.24 6.14
C SER A 233 -4.64 -4.21 6.36
N HIS A 234 -4.45 -4.66 7.61
CA HIS A 234 -3.39 -5.63 7.93
C HIS A 234 -3.77 -7.05 7.52
N PHE A 235 -5.07 -7.34 7.49
CA PHE A 235 -5.59 -8.68 7.26
C PHE A 235 -5.44 -9.10 5.80
N LEU A 236 -5.38 -10.42 5.59
CA LEU A 236 -5.45 -11.02 4.27
C LEU A 236 -6.92 -11.05 3.80
N ASP A 237 -7.46 -9.88 3.48
CA ASP A 237 -8.88 -9.63 3.19
C ASP A 237 -9.14 -9.20 1.74
N LEU A 238 -8.15 -9.43 0.86
CA LEU A 238 -8.15 -8.96 -0.53
C LEU A 238 -8.42 -7.45 -0.66
N SER A 239 -8.01 -6.61 0.30
CA SER A 239 -8.02 -5.16 0.15
C SER A 239 -7.36 -4.64 -1.14
N PRO A 240 -6.35 -5.30 -1.76
CA PRO A 240 -5.88 -4.88 -3.08
C PRO A 240 -6.92 -4.96 -4.21
N VAL A 241 -7.99 -5.73 -4.02
CA VAL A 241 -9.13 -5.84 -4.93
C VAL A 241 -10.29 -4.96 -4.45
N TYR A 242 -10.59 -4.98 -3.16
CA TYR A 242 -11.80 -4.39 -2.58
C TYR A 242 -11.63 -2.99 -1.96
N GLY A 243 -10.41 -2.51 -1.81
CA GLY A 243 -10.09 -1.29 -1.07
C GLY A 243 -9.91 -1.53 0.42
N SER A 244 -9.17 -0.63 1.07
CA SER A 244 -8.96 -0.59 2.52
C SER A 244 -9.87 0.43 3.21
N GLY A 245 -10.54 1.30 2.44
CA GLY A 245 -11.54 2.25 2.91
C GLY A 245 -12.85 2.22 2.10
N GLU A 246 -13.88 2.88 2.61
CA GLU A 246 -15.21 2.92 1.96
C GLU A 246 -15.16 3.55 0.56
N CYS A 247 -14.38 4.63 0.38
CA CYS A 247 -14.23 5.29 -0.92
C CYS A 247 -13.55 4.39 -1.96
N GLU A 248 -12.45 3.73 -1.58
CA GLU A 248 -11.75 2.78 -2.45
C GLU A 248 -12.68 1.64 -2.84
N GLY A 249 -13.42 1.08 -1.87
CA GLY A 249 -14.44 0.06 -2.11
C GLY A 249 -15.58 0.51 -3.01
N ALA A 250 -16.11 1.72 -2.82
CA ALA A 250 -17.12 2.28 -3.71
C ALA A 250 -16.58 2.55 -5.12
N SER A 251 -15.30 2.91 -5.24
CA SER A 251 -14.66 3.19 -6.53
C SER A 251 -14.62 1.95 -7.43
N VAL A 252 -14.42 0.76 -6.84
CA VAL A 252 -14.32 -0.52 -7.57
C VAL A 252 -15.65 -1.24 -7.75
N ARG A 253 -16.70 -0.90 -7.00
CA ARG A 253 -18.02 -1.54 -7.09
C ARG A 253 -18.88 -0.99 -8.20
N SER A 254 -19.64 -1.86 -8.88
CA SER A 254 -20.64 -1.45 -9.87
C SER A 254 -21.97 -1.04 -9.23
N PHE A 255 -22.24 -1.51 -8.02
CA PHE A 255 -23.53 -1.42 -7.32
C PHE A 255 -24.69 -2.08 -8.10
N VAL A 256 -24.35 -3.01 -9.00
CA VAL A 256 -25.32 -3.82 -9.75
C VAL A 256 -25.00 -5.30 -9.53
N ASN A 257 -25.99 -6.04 -9.02
CA ASN A 257 -25.93 -7.49 -8.81
C ASN A 257 -24.72 -7.97 -7.97
N GLY A 258 -24.23 -7.12 -7.07
CA GLY A 258 -23.10 -7.37 -6.19
C GLY A 258 -21.75 -7.43 -6.88
N SER A 259 -21.61 -6.85 -8.09
CA SER A 259 -20.40 -6.99 -8.91
C SER A 259 -19.39 -5.85 -8.73
N LEU A 260 -18.14 -6.13 -9.07
CA LEU A 260 -17.08 -5.15 -9.29
C LEU A 260 -17.16 -4.60 -10.73
N LYS A 261 -16.80 -3.32 -10.88
CA LYS A 261 -16.69 -2.66 -12.18
C LYS A 261 -15.66 -3.38 -13.04
N THR A 262 -16.01 -3.56 -14.31
CA THR A 262 -15.11 -4.04 -15.37
C THR A 262 -15.54 -3.41 -16.69
N PHE A 263 -14.64 -3.30 -17.65
CA PHE A 263 -15.00 -3.07 -19.06
C PHE A 263 -14.57 -4.26 -19.90
N THR A 264 -15.17 -4.41 -21.09
CA THR A 264 -14.83 -5.49 -22.02
C THR A 264 -14.03 -4.93 -23.19
N LEU A 265 -12.87 -5.53 -23.46
CA LEU A 265 -12.00 -5.23 -24.59
C LEU A 265 -11.81 -6.51 -25.40
N ASN A 266 -12.33 -6.57 -26.63
CA ASN A 266 -12.20 -7.74 -27.51
C ASN A 266 -12.56 -9.08 -26.84
N GLY A 267 -13.61 -9.09 -26.01
CA GLY A 267 -14.06 -10.28 -25.26
C GLY A 267 -13.34 -10.51 -23.93
N GLU A 268 -12.27 -9.78 -23.62
CA GLU A 268 -11.57 -9.82 -22.34
C GLU A 268 -12.16 -8.81 -21.35
N ARG A 269 -12.50 -9.26 -20.13
CA ARG A 269 -12.93 -8.37 -19.04
C ARG A 269 -11.73 -7.86 -18.28
N LEU A 270 -11.58 -6.54 -18.20
CA LEU A 270 -10.50 -5.84 -17.50
C LEU A 270 -11.08 -4.90 -16.42
N PRO A 271 -10.31 -4.53 -15.39
CA PRO A 271 -10.73 -3.53 -14.40
C PRO A 271 -10.96 -2.16 -15.06
N PRO A 272 -11.71 -1.23 -14.45
CA PRO A 272 -11.99 0.06 -15.07
C PRO A 272 -10.72 0.91 -15.23
N GLN A 273 -10.66 1.70 -16.30
CA GLN A 273 -9.54 2.61 -16.57
C GLN A 273 -9.54 3.81 -15.61
N ASN A 274 -8.37 4.16 -15.08
CA ASN A 274 -8.13 5.39 -14.35
C ASN A 274 -7.43 6.43 -15.25
N LYS A 275 -8.23 7.27 -15.89
CA LYS A 275 -7.72 8.36 -16.76
C LYS A 275 -6.99 9.47 -16.00
N LYS A 276 -7.10 9.49 -14.66
CA LYS A 276 -6.50 10.51 -13.79
C LYS A 276 -5.33 9.96 -12.96
N ASP A 277 -4.87 8.74 -13.22
CA ASP A 277 -3.74 8.15 -12.50
C ASP A 277 -2.45 8.90 -12.85
N THR A 278 -1.91 9.64 -11.88
CA THR A 278 -0.69 10.42 -12.04
C THR A 278 0.57 9.59 -12.14
N ASN A 279 0.53 8.31 -11.73
CA ASN A 279 1.67 7.39 -11.86
C ASN A 279 1.68 6.70 -13.23
N CYS A 280 0.57 6.72 -13.95
CA CYS A 280 0.46 6.02 -15.21
C CYS A 280 1.34 6.65 -16.29
N GLN A 281 2.15 5.81 -16.95
CA GLN A 281 3.06 6.24 -17.99
C GLN A 281 2.60 5.86 -19.41
N SER A 282 1.60 4.97 -19.54
CA SER A 282 0.98 4.65 -20.84
C SER A 282 0.25 5.87 -21.43
N LYS A 283 0.12 5.88 -22.76
CA LYS A 283 -0.50 6.99 -23.51
C LYS A 283 -1.93 6.67 -23.88
N ASP A 284 -2.74 7.69 -24.10
CA ASP A 284 -4.09 7.56 -24.67
C ASP A 284 -4.04 6.70 -25.95
N PRO A 285 -4.93 5.70 -26.12
CA PRO A 285 -6.11 5.38 -25.30
C PRO A 285 -5.91 4.37 -24.15
N GLN A 286 -4.65 4.02 -23.84
CA GLN A 286 -4.30 2.96 -22.89
C GLN A 286 -3.96 3.56 -21.52
N PHE A 287 -4.90 3.48 -20.59
CA PHE A 287 -4.74 4.01 -19.23
C PHE A 287 -4.50 2.89 -18.22
N CYS A 288 -3.84 3.23 -17.12
CA CYS A 288 -3.72 2.36 -15.94
C CYS A 288 -5.10 2.12 -15.33
N PHE A 289 -5.18 1.17 -14.42
CA PHE A 289 -6.44 0.62 -13.95
C PHE A 289 -6.80 1.11 -12.54
N THR A 290 -8.08 1.01 -12.19
CA THR A 290 -8.56 1.20 -10.82
C THR A 290 -8.80 -0.16 -10.18
N ALA A 291 -8.24 -0.36 -9.00
CA ALA A 291 -8.48 -1.48 -8.11
C ALA A 291 -8.39 -1.00 -6.65
N GLY A 292 -8.53 -1.91 -5.69
CA GLY A 292 -8.49 -1.59 -4.27
C GLY A 292 -7.15 -1.04 -3.77
N ASP A 293 -6.04 -1.38 -4.41
CA ASP A 293 -4.71 -0.79 -4.15
C ASP A 293 -4.25 0.04 -5.36
N PHE A 294 -3.71 1.23 -5.08
CA PHE A 294 -3.26 2.17 -6.13
C PHE A 294 -2.06 1.67 -6.94
N ARG A 295 -1.32 0.67 -6.46
CA ARG A 295 -0.15 0.09 -7.15
C ARG A 295 -0.53 -1.03 -8.11
N ASN A 296 -1.81 -1.28 -8.33
CA ASN A 296 -2.32 -2.36 -9.18
C ASN A 296 -1.66 -2.41 -10.58
N SER A 297 -1.32 -1.25 -11.15
CA SER A 297 -0.73 -1.09 -12.49
C SER A 297 0.78 -0.91 -12.46
N PHE A 298 1.46 -1.27 -11.37
CA PHE A 298 2.92 -1.09 -11.23
C PHE A 298 3.71 -1.84 -12.30
N HIS A 299 3.31 -3.07 -12.66
CA HIS A 299 3.81 -3.76 -13.86
C HIS A 299 2.71 -4.66 -14.48
N PRO A 300 2.77 -4.98 -15.79
CA PRO A 300 1.73 -5.75 -16.51
C PRO A 300 1.37 -7.11 -15.89
N ALA A 301 2.35 -7.82 -15.36
CA ALA A 301 2.10 -9.09 -14.67
C ALA A 301 1.31 -8.93 -13.35
N LEU A 302 1.44 -7.81 -12.63
CA LEU A 302 0.74 -7.58 -11.35
C LEU A 302 -0.76 -7.37 -11.58
N ILE A 303 -1.11 -6.48 -12.51
CA ILE A 303 -2.52 -6.21 -12.84
C ILE A 303 -3.22 -7.47 -13.35
N SER A 304 -2.49 -8.37 -14.03
CA SER A 304 -3.03 -9.66 -14.48
C SER A 304 -3.51 -10.53 -13.31
N LEU A 305 -2.86 -10.46 -12.14
CA LEU A 305 -3.33 -11.13 -10.91
C LEU A 305 -4.57 -10.44 -10.32
N HIS A 306 -4.62 -9.10 -10.32
CA HIS A 306 -5.84 -8.38 -9.91
C HIS A 306 -7.04 -8.77 -10.78
N VAL A 307 -6.84 -8.90 -12.09
CA VAL A 307 -7.88 -9.31 -13.04
C VAL A 307 -8.46 -10.68 -12.67
N ILE A 308 -7.63 -11.65 -12.27
CA ILE A 308 -8.09 -12.98 -11.85
C ILE A 308 -9.05 -12.88 -10.65
N TYR A 309 -8.67 -12.17 -9.60
CA TYR A 309 -9.52 -12.06 -8.39
C TYR A 309 -10.78 -11.20 -8.61
N ILE A 310 -10.73 -10.20 -9.48
CA ILE A 310 -11.91 -9.40 -9.88
C ILE A 310 -12.89 -10.27 -10.67
N LYS A 311 -12.39 -11.07 -11.64
CA LYS A 311 -13.21 -12.01 -12.41
C LYS A 311 -13.81 -13.08 -11.49
N GLU A 312 -13.05 -13.60 -10.52
CA GLU A 312 -13.57 -14.60 -9.58
C GLU A 312 -14.70 -14.02 -8.73
N HIS A 313 -14.53 -12.81 -8.20
CA HIS A 313 -15.61 -12.13 -7.47
C HIS A 313 -16.89 -12.04 -8.33
N ASN A 314 -16.76 -11.55 -9.57
CA ASN A 314 -17.91 -11.40 -10.47
C ASN A 314 -18.53 -12.74 -10.87
N ARG A 315 -17.73 -13.82 -10.98
CA ARG A 315 -18.22 -15.18 -11.21
C ARG A 315 -19.07 -15.67 -10.02
N ILE A 316 -18.57 -15.50 -8.79
CA ILE A 316 -19.28 -15.89 -7.57
C ILE A 316 -20.55 -15.06 -7.38
N ALA A 317 -20.46 -13.73 -7.54
CA ALA A 317 -21.60 -12.81 -7.43
C ALA A 317 -22.72 -13.17 -8.43
N ALA A 318 -22.37 -13.47 -9.68
CA ALA A 318 -23.34 -13.90 -10.69
C ALA A 318 -24.06 -15.21 -10.29
N GLN A 319 -23.33 -16.19 -9.75
CA GLN A 319 -23.91 -17.45 -9.28
C GLN A 319 -24.82 -17.25 -8.06
N PHE A 320 -24.42 -16.38 -7.13
CA PHE A 320 -25.27 -16.03 -5.99
C PHE A 320 -26.54 -15.33 -6.42
N LYS A 321 -26.46 -14.35 -7.33
CA LYS A 321 -27.63 -13.64 -7.84
C LYS A 321 -28.57 -14.56 -8.62
N ALA A 322 -28.03 -15.48 -9.41
CA ALA A 322 -28.82 -16.48 -10.13
C ALA A 322 -29.54 -17.44 -9.17
N SER A 323 -28.86 -17.88 -8.10
CA SER A 323 -29.44 -18.83 -7.13
C SER A 323 -30.35 -18.15 -6.09
N ASN A 324 -30.18 -16.84 -5.87
CA ASN A 324 -30.94 -16.03 -4.92
C ASN A 324 -31.41 -14.73 -5.59
N PRO A 325 -32.43 -14.77 -6.46
CA PRO A 325 -32.89 -13.61 -7.21
C PRO A 325 -33.31 -12.42 -6.32
N ASP A 326 -33.80 -12.69 -5.10
CA ASP A 326 -34.29 -11.68 -4.16
C ASP A 326 -33.18 -10.97 -3.37
N TRP A 327 -31.93 -11.46 -3.41
CA TRP A 327 -30.83 -10.80 -2.72
C TRP A 327 -30.52 -9.45 -3.37
N ASN A 328 -30.39 -8.41 -2.54
CA ASN A 328 -29.96 -7.09 -2.99
C ASN A 328 -28.46 -7.07 -3.32
N ASP A 329 -28.01 -5.99 -3.99
CA ASP A 329 -26.61 -5.80 -4.39
C ASP A 329 -25.63 -6.00 -3.23
N GLN A 330 -25.90 -5.35 -2.10
CA GLN A 330 -25.02 -5.39 -0.93
C GLN A 330 -24.84 -6.81 -0.40
N LYS A 331 -25.94 -7.59 -0.30
CA LYS A 331 -25.87 -8.96 0.20
C LYS A 331 -25.07 -9.85 -0.75
N VAL A 332 -25.28 -9.74 -2.05
CA VAL A 332 -24.53 -10.51 -3.05
C VAL A 332 -23.04 -10.14 -3.00
N PHE A 333 -22.72 -8.84 -2.93
CA PHE A 333 -21.35 -8.35 -2.87
C PHE A 333 -20.60 -8.90 -1.66
N GLU A 334 -21.17 -8.79 -0.45
CA GLU A 334 -20.48 -9.24 0.77
C GLU A 334 -20.32 -10.76 0.84
N GLU A 335 -21.29 -11.55 0.34
CA GLU A 335 -21.14 -13.01 0.27
C GLU A 335 -20.09 -13.43 -0.77
N ALA A 336 -20.07 -12.79 -1.94
CA ALA A 336 -19.05 -13.04 -2.95
C ALA A 336 -17.65 -12.64 -2.45
N ARG A 337 -17.54 -11.49 -1.78
CA ARG A 337 -16.31 -11.02 -1.12
C ARG A 337 -15.84 -12.00 -0.07
N ARG A 338 -16.72 -12.45 0.83
CA ARG A 338 -16.41 -13.41 1.90
C ARG A 338 -15.79 -14.70 1.36
N ILE A 339 -16.37 -15.28 0.31
CA ILE A 339 -15.88 -16.53 -0.28
C ILE A 339 -14.55 -16.33 -1.00
N ASN A 340 -14.42 -15.26 -1.79
CA ASN A 340 -13.19 -14.98 -2.52
C ASN A 340 -12.02 -14.72 -1.55
N ILE A 341 -12.28 -14.03 -0.42
CA ILE A 341 -11.32 -13.87 0.67
C ILE A 341 -10.94 -15.22 1.28
N ALA A 342 -11.92 -16.10 1.53
CA ALA A 342 -11.65 -17.43 2.07
C ALA A 342 -10.76 -18.27 1.15
N GLN A 343 -11.01 -18.24 -0.17
CA GLN A 343 -10.13 -18.87 -1.17
C GLN A 343 -8.73 -18.27 -1.13
N TYR A 344 -8.61 -16.94 -1.13
CA TYR A 344 -7.33 -16.25 -1.06
C TYR A 344 -6.52 -16.63 0.18
N GLN A 345 -7.13 -16.55 1.36
CA GLN A 345 -6.50 -16.95 2.61
C GLN A 345 -6.06 -18.42 2.56
N HIS A 346 -6.93 -19.32 2.08
CA HIS A 346 -6.58 -20.73 1.96
C HIS A 346 -5.36 -20.92 1.04
N HIS A 347 -5.36 -20.36 -0.17
CA HIS A 347 -4.22 -20.48 -1.10
C HIS A 347 -2.92 -19.90 -0.52
N VAL A 348 -2.99 -18.78 0.22
CA VAL A 348 -1.80 -18.19 0.84
C VAL A 348 -1.18 -19.14 1.86
N TYR A 349 -1.96 -19.65 2.82
CA TYR A 349 -1.43 -20.53 3.87
C TYR A 349 -1.15 -21.96 3.39
N ASN A 350 -1.88 -22.45 2.38
CA ASN A 350 -1.79 -23.82 1.90
C ASN A 350 -0.78 -24.02 0.76
N GLU A 351 -0.60 -23.02 -0.11
CA GLU A 351 0.17 -23.17 -1.35
C GLU A 351 1.39 -22.22 -1.39
N TYR A 352 1.23 -20.95 -1.01
CA TYR A 352 2.32 -19.97 -1.08
C TYR A 352 3.33 -20.08 0.09
N LEU A 353 2.85 -20.00 1.33
CA LEU A 353 3.73 -19.97 2.51
C LEU A 353 4.63 -21.21 2.66
N PRO A 354 4.19 -22.45 2.36
CA PRO A 354 5.08 -23.61 2.42
C PRO A 354 6.32 -23.48 1.55
N GLY A 355 6.20 -22.93 0.33
CA GLY A 355 7.34 -22.71 -0.56
C GLY A 355 8.29 -21.61 -0.08
N VAL A 356 7.80 -20.64 0.70
CA VAL A 356 8.61 -19.56 1.26
C VAL A 356 9.30 -19.99 2.55
N LEU A 357 8.57 -20.59 3.49
CA LEU A 357 8.98 -20.82 4.87
C LEU A 357 9.43 -22.26 5.16
N GLY A 358 9.08 -23.21 4.29
CA GLY A 358 9.33 -24.63 4.49
C GLY A 358 8.61 -25.25 5.68
N GLU A 359 8.74 -26.57 5.80
CA GLU A 359 7.96 -27.37 6.76
C GLU A 359 8.24 -27.03 8.23
N LYS A 360 9.48 -26.67 8.55
CA LYS A 360 9.92 -26.35 9.92
C LYS A 360 9.16 -25.13 10.46
N LEU A 361 9.29 -23.98 9.80
CA LEU A 361 8.65 -22.74 10.24
C LEU A 361 7.12 -22.81 10.11
N MET A 362 6.60 -23.48 9.08
CA MET A 362 5.16 -23.71 8.95
C MET A 362 4.56 -24.45 10.15
N THR A 363 5.32 -25.40 10.72
CA THR A 363 4.90 -26.19 11.89
C THR A 363 5.10 -25.41 13.19
N GLU A 364 6.28 -24.83 13.39
CA GLU A 364 6.64 -24.06 14.60
C GLU A 364 5.68 -22.89 14.86
N PHE A 365 5.30 -22.17 13.80
CA PHE A 365 4.40 -21.02 13.88
C PHE A 365 2.91 -21.37 13.68
N ARG A 366 2.57 -22.66 13.60
CA ARG A 366 1.19 -23.18 13.43
C ARG A 366 0.46 -22.58 12.22
N LEU A 367 1.17 -22.44 11.10
CA LEU A 367 0.67 -21.76 9.91
C LEU A 367 -0.19 -22.68 9.03
N LYS A 368 0.05 -23.99 9.05
CA LYS A 368 -0.67 -24.97 8.23
C LYS A 368 -2.19 -24.91 8.46
N PRO A 369 -3.00 -24.88 7.39
CA PRO A 369 -4.44 -25.13 7.49
C PRO A 369 -4.76 -26.45 8.17
N LEU A 370 -5.89 -26.52 8.86
CA LEU A 370 -6.37 -27.78 9.42
C LEU A 370 -6.92 -28.69 8.31
N ALA A 371 -6.76 -30.01 8.47
CA ALA A 371 -7.37 -30.98 7.55
C ALA A 371 -8.91 -31.02 7.69
N ALA A 372 -9.43 -30.85 8.90
CA ALA A 372 -10.85 -30.88 9.23
C ALA A 372 -11.16 -30.01 10.44
N GLY A 373 -12.45 -29.70 10.67
CA GLY A 373 -12.91 -28.90 11.80
C GLY A 373 -12.57 -27.40 11.67
N PHE A 374 -12.79 -26.65 12.75
CA PHE A 374 -12.49 -25.23 12.87
C PHE A 374 -11.29 -25.01 13.78
N THR A 375 -10.50 -23.97 13.53
CA THR A 375 -9.43 -23.61 14.46
C THR A 375 -9.99 -22.84 15.67
N THR A 376 -9.33 -23.02 16.81
CA THR A 376 -9.56 -22.29 18.06
C THR A 376 -8.41 -21.34 18.39
N ASP A 377 -7.51 -21.10 17.44
CA ASP A 377 -6.30 -20.30 17.64
C ASP A 377 -6.55 -18.79 17.69
N TYR A 378 -7.77 -18.34 17.36
CA TYR A 378 -8.15 -16.94 17.44
C TYR A 378 -7.97 -16.40 18.86
N SER A 379 -7.23 -15.30 18.98
CA SER A 379 -7.15 -14.53 20.22
C SER A 379 -7.25 -13.03 19.94
N PRO A 380 -8.19 -12.32 20.59
CA PRO A 380 -8.28 -10.86 20.49
C PRO A 380 -7.08 -10.14 21.14
N SER A 381 -6.24 -10.84 21.91
CA SER A 381 -5.04 -10.27 22.54
C SER A 381 -3.82 -10.24 21.62
N VAL A 382 -3.86 -10.90 20.46
CA VAL A 382 -2.76 -10.89 19.49
C VAL A 382 -2.87 -9.62 18.64
N ASN A 383 -1.76 -8.90 18.50
CA ASN A 383 -1.72 -7.68 17.70
C ASN A 383 -1.75 -8.02 16.19
N PRO A 384 -2.77 -7.58 15.43
CA PRO A 384 -2.84 -7.84 13.99
C PRO A 384 -1.93 -6.94 13.15
N SER A 385 -1.32 -5.92 13.76
CA SER A 385 -0.58 -4.89 13.03
C SER A 385 0.58 -5.47 12.24
N ILE A 386 0.79 -4.95 11.02
CA ILE A 386 1.99 -5.24 10.25
C ILE A 386 3.20 -4.60 10.92
N SER A 387 4.21 -5.41 11.24
CA SER A 387 5.46 -4.96 11.83
C SER A 387 6.33 -4.22 10.81
N VAL A 388 7.21 -3.36 11.31
CA VAL A 388 8.04 -2.51 10.43
C VAL A 388 9.14 -3.35 9.79
N GLU A 389 9.70 -4.30 10.53
CA GLU A 389 10.67 -5.28 10.07
C GLU A 389 10.10 -6.21 8.98
N PHE A 390 8.82 -6.59 9.08
CA PHE A 390 8.15 -7.34 8.01
C PHE A 390 8.02 -6.50 6.73
N SER A 391 7.47 -5.29 6.84
CA SER A 391 7.13 -4.46 5.67
C SER A 391 8.31 -3.70 5.05
N ALA A 392 9.31 -3.32 5.84
CA ALA A 392 10.47 -2.55 5.38
C ALA A 392 11.70 -3.41 5.06
N ALA A 393 11.75 -4.67 5.52
CA ALA A 393 12.85 -5.58 5.24
C ALA A 393 12.40 -6.98 4.80
N ALA A 394 11.86 -7.81 5.70
CA ALA A 394 11.74 -9.25 5.45
C ALA A 394 10.86 -9.60 4.24
N PHE A 395 9.67 -9.00 4.13
CA PHE A 395 8.76 -9.27 3.01
C PHE A 395 9.15 -8.57 1.70
N ARG A 396 10.30 -7.87 1.68
CA ARG A 396 10.92 -7.32 0.47
C ARG A 396 11.89 -8.29 -0.21
N PHE A 397 12.11 -9.48 0.36
CA PHE A 397 12.91 -10.54 -0.27
C PHE A 397 12.45 -10.87 -1.69
N GLY A 398 11.15 -10.68 -1.97
CA GLY A 398 10.55 -10.84 -3.28
C GLY A 398 11.23 -10.01 -4.38
N HIS A 399 11.88 -8.88 -4.05
CA HIS A 399 12.63 -8.09 -5.04
C HIS A 399 13.83 -8.85 -5.62
N GLY A 400 14.41 -9.81 -4.88
CA GLY A 400 15.45 -10.72 -5.40
C GLY A 400 14.90 -11.74 -6.38
N LEU A 401 13.62 -12.12 -6.25
CA LEU A 401 12.95 -13.10 -7.11
C LEU A 401 12.60 -12.53 -8.50
N VAL A 402 12.67 -11.21 -8.68
CA VAL A 402 12.15 -10.52 -9.86
C VAL A 402 13.14 -10.57 -11.03
N ARG A 403 12.71 -11.21 -12.11
CA ARG A 403 13.40 -11.25 -13.40
C ARG A 403 13.43 -9.88 -14.07
N LYS A 404 14.40 -9.70 -14.98
CA LYS A 404 14.41 -8.55 -15.90
C LYS A 404 13.32 -8.64 -16.97
N ASP A 405 12.86 -9.83 -17.28
CA ASP A 405 12.01 -10.12 -18.43
C ASP A 405 10.76 -10.93 -18.06
N PHE A 406 9.64 -10.60 -18.70
CA PHE A 406 8.36 -11.31 -18.63
C PHE A 406 8.00 -11.86 -20.01
N PRO A 407 8.33 -13.14 -20.27
CA PRO A 407 7.93 -13.83 -21.49
C PRO A 407 6.40 -13.90 -21.59
N ARG A 408 5.91 -13.81 -22.82
CA ARG A 408 4.48 -13.86 -23.14
C ARG A 408 4.22 -15.08 -23.98
N VAL A 409 3.47 -16.03 -23.43
CA VAL A 409 3.24 -17.34 -24.05
C VAL A 409 1.79 -17.75 -23.95
N THR A 410 1.28 -18.50 -24.93
CA THR A 410 -0.04 -19.11 -24.86
C THR A 410 -0.01 -20.42 -24.08
N ASN A 411 -1.19 -20.97 -23.77
CA ASN A 411 -1.32 -22.29 -23.13
C ASN A 411 -0.78 -23.45 -24.00
N GLN A 412 -0.55 -23.20 -25.30
CA GLN A 412 0.11 -24.10 -26.25
C GLN A 412 1.62 -23.87 -26.32
N ASN A 413 2.19 -23.13 -25.37
CA ASN A 413 3.61 -22.77 -25.32
C ASN A 413 4.10 -22.04 -26.59
N THR A 414 3.23 -21.22 -27.20
CA THR A 414 3.59 -20.39 -28.33
C THR A 414 3.86 -18.96 -27.86
N THR A 415 5.03 -18.43 -28.17
CA THR A 415 5.36 -17.02 -27.86
C THR A 415 4.43 -16.07 -28.61
N VAL A 416 3.88 -15.09 -27.89
CA VAL A 416 2.95 -14.08 -28.44
C VAL A 416 3.41 -12.67 -28.10
N GLY A 417 3.50 -11.82 -29.12
CA GLY A 417 4.09 -10.50 -28.96
C GLY A 417 5.56 -10.55 -28.51
N ASN A 418 6.07 -9.43 -28.01
CA ASN A 418 7.43 -9.34 -27.50
C ASN A 418 7.49 -9.68 -26.01
N THR A 419 8.55 -10.37 -25.59
CA THR A 419 8.95 -10.46 -24.18
C THR A 419 9.10 -9.06 -23.61
N LEU A 420 8.45 -8.79 -22.46
CA LEU A 420 8.53 -7.46 -21.85
C LEU A 420 9.75 -7.35 -20.95
N ASP A 421 10.50 -6.26 -21.13
CA ASP A 421 11.52 -5.82 -20.19
C ASP A 421 10.86 -5.09 -19.01
N LEU A 422 11.19 -5.47 -17.77
CA LEU A 422 10.60 -4.88 -16.57
C LEU A 422 10.87 -3.38 -16.47
N GLY A 423 12.13 -2.96 -16.70
CA GLY A 423 12.55 -1.56 -16.52
C GLY A 423 11.76 -0.62 -17.42
N SER A 424 11.55 -1.05 -18.67
CA SER A 424 10.77 -0.31 -19.66
C SER A 424 9.25 -0.41 -19.47
N ASN A 425 8.75 -1.18 -18.49
CA ASN A 425 7.33 -1.48 -18.31
C ASN A 425 6.79 -1.18 -16.89
N ILE A 426 7.52 -0.43 -16.07
CA ILE A 426 6.99 0.08 -14.80
C ILE A 426 5.94 1.17 -15.07
N PHE A 427 4.73 0.99 -14.55
CA PHE A 427 3.55 1.84 -14.82
C PHE A 427 3.15 2.00 -16.30
N TYR A 428 3.58 1.06 -17.14
CA TYR A 428 3.12 0.93 -18.51
C TYR A 428 2.25 -0.32 -18.63
N VAL A 429 1.01 -0.14 -19.08
CA VAL A 429 0.00 -1.20 -19.22
C VAL A 429 -0.44 -1.43 -20.67
N ASP A 430 0.15 -0.73 -21.64
CA ASP A 430 -0.16 -0.84 -23.08
C ASP A 430 -0.16 -2.30 -23.58
N SER A 431 0.74 -3.12 -23.06
CA SER A 431 0.82 -4.55 -23.37
C SER A 431 -0.39 -5.37 -22.90
N VAL A 432 -1.04 -4.97 -21.81
CA VAL A 432 -2.28 -5.61 -21.31
C VAL A 432 -3.43 -5.41 -22.28
N TYR A 433 -3.45 -4.29 -23.01
CA TYR A 433 -4.48 -3.98 -24.02
C TYR A 433 -4.29 -4.76 -25.33
N THR A 434 -3.16 -5.45 -25.53
CA THR A 434 -2.88 -6.25 -26.73
C THR A 434 -3.52 -7.64 -26.65
N THR A 435 -4.85 -7.70 -26.64
CA THR A 435 -5.62 -8.95 -26.51
C THR A 435 -5.36 -9.91 -27.68
N ASN A 436 -5.10 -9.38 -28.88
CA ASN A 436 -4.65 -10.15 -30.05
C ASN A 436 -3.26 -10.78 -29.89
N GLN A 437 -2.47 -10.33 -28.91
CA GLN A 437 -1.20 -10.91 -28.50
C GLN A 437 -1.33 -11.64 -27.16
N GLY A 438 -2.53 -12.11 -26.81
CA GLY A 438 -2.80 -12.94 -25.63
C GLY A 438 -3.10 -12.16 -24.34
N GLY A 439 -3.14 -10.83 -24.35
CA GLY A 439 -3.62 -10.01 -23.22
C GLY A 439 -3.06 -10.42 -21.86
N THR A 440 -3.90 -10.42 -20.81
CA THR A 440 -3.48 -10.87 -19.47
C THR A 440 -3.12 -12.35 -19.40
N ALA A 441 -3.76 -13.20 -20.21
CA ALA A 441 -3.52 -14.64 -20.23
C ALA A 441 -2.07 -14.99 -20.56
N SER A 442 -1.47 -14.25 -21.50
CA SER A 442 -0.07 -14.44 -21.88
C SER A 442 0.93 -14.19 -20.75
N PHE A 443 0.62 -13.25 -19.85
CA PHE A 443 1.45 -12.98 -18.67
C PHE A 443 1.29 -14.07 -17.63
N VAL A 444 0.05 -14.47 -17.33
CA VAL A 444 -0.23 -15.50 -16.32
C VAL A 444 0.43 -16.82 -16.70
N GLU A 445 0.34 -17.22 -17.98
CA GLU A 445 1.05 -18.41 -18.47
C GLU A 445 2.57 -18.23 -18.41
N GLY A 446 3.09 -17.06 -18.82
CA GLY A 446 4.52 -16.75 -18.73
C GLY A 446 5.08 -16.87 -17.32
N LEU A 447 4.34 -16.40 -16.31
CA LEU A 447 4.70 -16.53 -14.89
C LEU A 447 4.75 -17.98 -14.42
N MET A 448 3.86 -18.84 -14.91
CA MET A 448 3.83 -20.27 -14.54
C MET A 448 4.91 -21.10 -15.25
N GLN A 449 5.38 -20.67 -16.41
CA GLN A 449 6.35 -21.43 -17.23
C GLN A 449 7.81 -21.02 -17.05
N HIS A 450 8.10 -19.95 -16.31
CA HIS A 450 9.46 -19.43 -16.17
C HIS A 450 9.87 -19.34 -14.70
N ALA A 451 11.07 -19.84 -14.41
CA ALA A 451 11.65 -19.75 -13.07
C ALA A 451 11.81 -18.29 -12.62
N ALA A 452 11.38 -18.02 -11.39
CA ALA A 452 11.81 -16.83 -10.66
C ALA A 452 13.34 -16.84 -10.42
N MET A 453 13.90 -15.67 -10.13
CA MET A 453 15.27 -15.59 -9.61
C MET A 453 15.32 -16.09 -8.16
N LYS A 454 16.52 -16.26 -7.61
CA LYS A 454 16.70 -16.61 -6.19
C LYS A 454 16.65 -15.34 -5.35
N ALA A 455 16.17 -15.45 -4.11
CA ALA A 455 16.23 -14.34 -3.16
C ALA A 455 17.63 -14.28 -2.52
N ASP A 456 18.58 -13.68 -3.24
CA ASP A 456 19.96 -13.49 -2.79
C ASP A 456 20.47 -12.07 -3.12
N ASN A 457 21.78 -11.86 -3.15
CA ASN A 457 22.41 -10.58 -3.44
C ASN A 457 22.51 -10.27 -4.95
N GLU A 458 22.02 -11.13 -5.83
CA GLU A 458 22.05 -10.95 -7.28
C GLU A 458 20.70 -10.46 -7.79
N PHE A 459 20.56 -9.14 -7.92
CA PHE A 459 19.34 -8.51 -8.41
C PHE A 459 19.41 -8.21 -9.90
N SER A 460 18.28 -8.40 -10.60
CA SER A 460 18.16 -8.05 -12.01
C SER A 460 18.44 -6.57 -12.27
N PHE A 461 18.99 -6.26 -13.46
CA PHE A 461 19.36 -4.90 -13.83
C PHE A 461 18.23 -3.88 -13.63
N PRO A 462 16.96 -4.18 -14.01
CA PRO A 462 15.87 -3.25 -13.78
C PRO A 462 15.61 -2.93 -12.30
N ILE A 463 15.74 -3.91 -11.40
CA ILE A 463 15.54 -3.72 -9.96
C ILE A 463 16.58 -2.75 -9.38
N ARG A 464 17.83 -2.82 -9.84
CA ARG A 464 18.92 -1.97 -9.34
C ARG A 464 19.06 -0.62 -10.06
N ASN A 465 18.46 -0.43 -11.23
CA ASN A 465 18.76 0.77 -12.04
C ASN A 465 17.55 1.42 -12.69
N GLN A 466 16.44 0.71 -12.90
CA GLN A 466 15.37 1.15 -13.81
C GLN A 466 13.99 1.19 -13.17
N ILE A 467 13.88 1.05 -11.85
CA ILE A 467 12.59 1.20 -11.19
C ILE A 467 12.11 2.64 -11.37
N PHE A 468 10.88 2.82 -11.85
CA PHE A 468 10.30 4.10 -12.26
C PHE A 468 10.99 4.81 -13.43
N GLU A 469 11.80 4.10 -14.23
CA GLU A 469 12.40 4.67 -15.43
C GLU A 469 11.33 5.08 -16.46
N THR A 470 11.48 6.27 -17.04
CA THR A 470 10.61 6.75 -18.11
C THR A 470 11.16 6.31 -19.47
N ARG A 471 10.34 5.67 -20.32
CA ARG A 471 10.76 5.25 -21.67
C ARG A 471 11.36 6.42 -22.44
N GLY A 472 12.52 6.21 -23.05
CA GLY A 472 13.24 7.23 -23.83
C GLY A 472 14.03 8.24 -22.98
N LYS A 473 14.09 8.07 -21.66
CA LYS A 473 14.94 8.87 -20.76
C LYS A 473 15.90 7.96 -19.97
N PRO A 474 17.00 7.50 -20.58
CA PRO A 474 17.96 6.61 -19.93
C PRO A 474 18.46 7.19 -18.60
N GLY A 475 18.53 6.35 -17.57
CA GLY A 475 19.05 6.74 -16.25
C GLY A 475 18.07 7.56 -15.40
N SER A 476 16.80 7.65 -15.80
CA SER A 476 15.74 8.28 -14.99
C SER A 476 15.16 7.37 -13.90
N GLY A 477 15.55 6.09 -13.88
CA GLY A 477 15.14 5.11 -12.87
C GLY A 477 15.87 5.25 -11.54
N VAL A 478 15.49 4.42 -10.58
CA VAL A 478 16.07 4.35 -9.23
C VAL A 478 16.53 2.94 -8.89
N ASP A 479 17.50 2.86 -7.98
CA ASP A 479 17.93 1.60 -7.36
C ASP A 479 16.98 1.22 -6.21
N LEU A 480 16.17 0.17 -6.42
CA LEU A 480 15.22 -0.30 -5.41
C LEU A 480 15.92 -0.96 -4.22
N VAL A 481 17.08 -1.58 -4.41
CA VAL A 481 17.87 -2.20 -3.34
C VAL A 481 18.40 -1.12 -2.41
N ALA A 482 18.98 -0.05 -2.96
CA ALA A 482 19.41 1.12 -2.19
C ALA A 482 18.22 1.79 -1.48
N VAL A 483 17.06 1.90 -2.15
CA VAL A 483 15.82 2.41 -1.55
C VAL A 483 15.36 1.53 -0.38
N ASN A 484 15.49 0.20 -0.45
CA ASN A 484 15.13 -0.70 0.66
C ASN A 484 16.01 -0.49 1.88
N ILE A 485 17.33 -0.44 1.68
CA ILE A 485 18.31 -0.18 2.75
C ILE A 485 18.01 1.17 3.40
N MET A 486 17.88 2.23 2.60
CA MET A 486 17.59 3.56 3.11
C MET A 486 16.20 3.68 3.73
N ARG A 487 15.21 2.93 3.23
CA ARG A 487 13.89 2.88 3.85
C ARG A 487 13.99 2.23 5.24
N GLY A 488 14.77 1.16 5.39
CA GLY A 488 15.04 0.54 6.69
C GLY A 488 15.60 1.54 7.70
N ARG A 489 16.58 2.34 7.28
CA ARG A 489 17.15 3.44 8.10
C ARG A 489 16.13 4.54 8.40
N ASP A 490 15.35 4.96 7.41
CA ASP A 490 14.31 5.99 7.56
C ASP A 490 13.24 5.61 8.59
N VAL A 491 12.83 4.33 8.58
CA VAL A 491 11.83 3.81 9.51
C VAL A 491 12.41 3.37 10.86
N GLY A 492 13.72 3.47 11.04
CA GLY A 492 14.39 3.18 12.30
C GLY A 492 14.39 1.70 12.65
N LEU A 493 14.62 0.82 11.66
CA LEU A 493 14.86 -0.60 11.94
C LEU A 493 16.11 -0.75 12.82
N ALA A 494 16.03 -1.68 13.78
CA ALA A 494 17.21 -2.19 14.44
C ALA A 494 18.10 -2.94 13.43
N THR A 495 19.34 -3.20 13.83
CA THR A 495 20.35 -3.77 12.95
C THR A 495 20.11 -5.26 12.77
N TYR A 496 20.67 -5.83 11.71
CA TYR A 496 20.56 -7.25 11.40
C TYR A 496 20.95 -8.13 12.60
N ASN A 497 22.05 -7.79 13.28
CA ASN A 497 22.56 -8.57 14.39
C ASN A 497 21.61 -8.62 15.61
N GLU A 498 20.80 -7.58 15.83
CA GLU A 498 19.74 -7.59 16.84
C GLU A 498 18.61 -8.57 16.46
N TYR A 499 18.13 -8.51 15.21
CA TYR A 499 17.06 -9.40 14.74
C TYR A 499 17.47 -10.87 14.66
N ARG A 500 18.75 -11.17 14.41
CA ARG A 500 19.28 -12.54 14.51
C ARG A 500 19.01 -13.15 15.87
N THR A 501 19.21 -12.39 16.95
CA THR A 501 18.98 -12.89 18.32
C THR A 501 17.50 -13.15 18.58
N ILE A 502 16.62 -12.30 18.04
CA ILE A 502 15.16 -12.48 18.10
C ILE A 502 14.74 -13.75 17.35
N ALA A 503 15.40 -14.04 16.23
CA ALA A 503 15.20 -15.29 15.46
C ALA A 503 15.88 -16.53 16.09
N GLY A 504 16.45 -16.41 17.29
CA GLY A 504 17.08 -17.52 18.02
C GLY A 504 18.51 -17.85 17.57
N LEU A 505 19.13 -17.01 16.74
CA LEU A 505 20.53 -17.16 16.32
C LEU A 505 21.48 -16.49 17.33
N LYS A 506 22.74 -16.92 17.32
CA LYS A 506 23.79 -16.31 18.16
C LYS A 506 24.11 -14.89 17.65
N LYS A 507 24.17 -13.92 18.56
CA LYS A 507 24.69 -12.58 18.26
C LYS A 507 26.14 -12.69 17.77
N ALA A 508 26.44 -12.15 16.60
CA ALA A 508 27.82 -12.10 16.10
C ALA A 508 28.62 -11.06 16.89
N ALA A 509 29.81 -11.43 17.33
CA ALA A 509 30.79 -10.50 17.88
C ALA A 509 31.74 -9.98 16.79
N THR A 510 31.94 -10.78 15.75
CA THR A 510 32.76 -10.44 14.58
C THR A 510 32.05 -10.83 13.29
N PHE A 511 32.47 -10.28 12.16
CA PHE A 511 31.94 -10.69 10.85
C PHE A 511 32.13 -12.20 10.58
N ASP A 512 33.20 -12.81 11.09
CA ASP A 512 33.46 -14.24 10.87
C ASP A 512 32.44 -15.15 11.56
N ASP A 513 31.77 -14.68 12.60
CA ASP A 513 30.65 -15.39 13.25
C ASP A 513 29.41 -15.52 12.34
N LEU A 514 29.37 -14.83 11.19
CA LEU A 514 28.28 -14.93 10.21
C LEU A 514 28.45 -16.10 9.23
N LYS A 515 29.61 -16.78 9.22
CA LYS A 515 29.92 -17.84 8.25
C LYS A 515 29.05 -19.09 8.39
N SER A 516 28.36 -19.27 9.51
CA SER A 516 27.38 -20.35 9.69
C SER A 516 26.11 -20.12 8.85
N GLU A 517 25.65 -18.87 8.73
CA GLU A 517 24.43 -18.53 7.97
C GLU A 517 24.72 -17.90 6.60
N MET A 518 25.96 -17.47 6.32
CA MET A 518 26.33 -16.79 5.07
C MET A 518 27.52 -17.48 4.38
N ASP A 519 27.65 -17.29 3.07
CA ASP A 519 28.84 -17.72 2.34
C ASP A 519 30.03 -16.80 2.65
N SER A 520 31.24 -17.35 2.68
CA SER A 520 32.46 -16.57 3.00
C SER A 520 32.61 -15.33 2.12
N GLY A 521 32.31 -15.42 0.82
CA GLY A 521 32.37 -14.27 -0.09
C GLY A 521 31.42 -13.13 0.31
N LYS A 522 30.23 -13.45 0.83
CA LYS A 522 29.25 -12.48 1.31
C LYS A 522 29.72 -11.81 2.61
N VAL A 523 30.34 -12.58 3.50
CA VAL A 523 30.94 -12.05 4.74
C VAL A 523 32.09 -11.11 4.42
N GLU A 524 32.96 -11.46 3.46
CA GLU A 524 34.04 -10.57 3.02
C GLU A 524 33.51 -9.30 2.33
N ALA A 525 32.38 -9.37 1.63
CA ALA A 525 31.72 -8.18 1.08
C ALA A 525 31.20 -7.25 2.19
N LEU A 526 30.62 -7.81 3.27
CA LEU A 526 30.17 -7.03 4.43
C LEU A 526 31.33 -6.29 5.10
N LYS A 527 32.47 -6.96 5.32
CA LYS A 527 33.69 -6.36 5.91
C LYS A 527 34.23 -5.16 5.12
N ARG A 528 33.95 -5.08 3.81
CA ARG A 528 34.37 -3.95 2.96
C ARG A 528 33.45 -2.73 3.07
N VAL A 529 32.22 -2.93 3.55
CA VAL A 529 31.17 -1.90 3.51
C VAL A 529 30.81 -1.40 4.92
N TYR A 530 30.74 -2.30 5.90
CA TYR A 530 30.39 -1.98 7.28
C TYR A 530 31.64 -2.00 8.16
N GLU A 531 31.75 -1.03 9.06
CA GLU A 531 32.85 -0.94 10.03
C GLU A 531 32.71 -2.00 11.11
N ASP A 532 31.49 -2.18 11.65
CA ASP A 532 31.17 -3.17 12.68
C ASP A 532 30.05 -4.12 12.24
N VAL A 533 30.06 -5.37 12.74
CA VAL A 533 29.02 -6.36 12.46
C VAL A 533 27.64 -5.93 12.97
N ASN A 534 27.61 -5.04 13.96
CA ASN A 534 26.39 -4.45 14.49
C ASN A 534 25.82 -3.34 13.60
N ASP A 535 26.52 -2.86 12.57
CA ASP A 535 26.02 -1.81 11.67
C ASP A 535 25.23 -2.35 10.46
N ILE A 536 25.21 -3.67 10.27
CA ILE A 536 24.58 -4.30 9.11
C ILE A 536 23.08 -3.99 9.09
N ASP A 537 22.59 -3.39 8.01
CA ASP A 537 21.16 -3.12 7.81
C ASP A 537 20.37 -4.45 7.72
N LEU A 538 19.19 -4.50 8.34
CA LEU A 538 18.37 -5.73 8.39
C LEU A 538 18.11 -6.34 7.00
N TYR A 539 17.71 -5.51 6.03
CA TYR A 539 17.44 -5.98 4.66
C TYR A 539 18.68 -6.59 4.02
N THR A 540 19.85 -5.95 4.18
CA THR A 540 21.13 -6.45 3.66
C THR A 540 21.47 -7.81 4.27
N GLY A 541 21.36 -7.94 5.59
CA GLY A 541 21.62 -9.20 6.28
C GLY A 541 20.69 -10.33 5.80
N ILE A 542 19.38 -10.08 5.72
CA ILE A 542 18.39 -11.07 5.26
C ILE A 542 18.71 -11.58 3.84
N MET A 543 19.09 -10.70 2.91
CA MET A 543 19.38 -11.09 1.53
C MET A 543 20.71 -11.84 1.36
N LEU A 544 21.61 -11.74 2.34
CA LEU A 544 22.91 -12.42 2.32
C LEU A 544 22.89 -13.79 3.02
N GLU A 545 21.90 -14.05 3.87
CA GLU A 545 21.72 -15.37 4.46
C GLU A 545 21.50 -16.46 3.41
N LYS A 546 22.00 -17.66 3.72
CA LYS A 546 21.65 -18.89 3.00
C LYS A 546 20.20 -19.24 3.31
N PRO A 547 19.39 -19.55 2.28
CA PRO A 547 18.07 -20.12 2.51
C PRO A 547 18.15 -21.38 3.37
N LEU A 548 17.18 -21.56 4.28
CA LEU A 548 17.02 -22.84 4.97
C LEU A 548 16.58 -23.92 3.98
N GLU A 549 16.84 -25.19 4.32
CA GLU A 549 16.43 -26.31 3.48
C GLU A 549 14.91 -26.30 3.21
N GLY A 550 14.53 -26.37 1.93
CA GLY A 550 13.13 -26.32 1.50
C GLY A 550 12.47 -24.94 1.63
N THR A 551 13.23 -23.87 1.78
CA THR A 551 12.73 -22.49 1.91
C THR A 551 13.29 -21.57 0.83
N ALA A 552 12.63 -20.42 0.62
CA ALA A 552 13.10 -19.39 -0.29
C ALA A 552 13.96 -18.32 0.40
N ILE A 553 14.09 -18.35 1.72
CA ILE A 553 14.67 -17.27 2.52
C ILE A 553 15.47 -17.79 3.72
N GLY A 554 16.47 -17.03 4.16
CA GLY A 554 17.28 -17.37 5.33
C GLY A 554 16.52 -17.34 6.66
N PRO A 555 17.15 -17.81 7.75
CA PRO A 555 16.53 -17.97 9.06
C PRO A 555 15.94 -16.68 9.64
N THR A 556 16.63 -15.54 9.54
CA THR A 556 16.16 -14.29 10.16
C THR A 556 14.93 -13.75 9.43
N GLY A 557 14.98 -13.70 8.10
CA GLY A 557 13.85 -13.27 7.27
C GLY A 557 12.67 -14.23 7.38
N GLY A 558 12.94 -15.54 7.36
CA GLY A 558 11.94 -16.59 7.52
C GLY A 558 11.20 -16.50 8.85
N PHE A 559 11.92 -16.26 9.96
CA PHE A 559 11.32 -16.06 11.29
C PHE A 559 10.37 -14.86 11.30
N ILE A 560 10.80 -13.69 10.80
CA ILE A 560 9.99 -12.46 10.78
C ILE A 560 8.72 -12.66 9.94
N ILE A 561 8.84 -13.32 8.78
CA ILE A 561 7.68 -13.62 7.93
C ILE A 561 6.75 -14.60 8.65
N ALA A 562 7.27 -15.67 9.23
CA ALA A 562 6.45 -16.68 9.92
C ALA A 562 5.72 -16.11 11.14
N GLU A 563 6.39 -15.26 11.93
CA GLU A 563 5.81 -14.55 13.06
C GLU A 563 4.64 -13.67 12.61
N GLN A 564 4.86 -12.83 11.59
CA GLN A 564 3.82 -11.93 11.08
C GLN A 564 2.61 -12.71 10.56
N PHE A 565 2.81 -13.76 9.76
CA PHE A 565 1.69 -14.56 9.25
C PHE A 565 0.98 -15.33 10.37
N SER A 566 1.69 -15.75 11.42
CA SER A 566 1.06 -16.36 12.60
C SER A 566 0.19 -15.34 13.33
N ALA A 567 0.68 -14.12 13.51
CA ALA A 567 -0.08 -13.02 14.10
C ALA A 567 -1.34 -12.71 13.28
N LEU A 568 -1.23 -12.60 11.95
CA LEU A 568 -2.36 -12.35 11.05
C LEU A 568 -3.41 -13.47 11.12
N LYS A 569 -3.01 -14.74 11.11
CA LYS A 569 -3.92 -15.88 11.25
C LYS A 569 -4.66 -15.88 12.60
N ARG A 570 -3.94 -15.62 13.69
CA ARG A 570 -4.44 -15.77 15.07
C ARG A 570 -5.20 -14.55 15.57
N SER A 571 -5.01 -13.39 14.97
CA SER A 571 -5.72 -12.16 15.34
C SER A 571 -6.92 -11.84 14.43
N ASP A 572 -7.05 -12.54 13.29
CA ASP A 572 -8.16 -12.34 12.38
C ASP A 572 -9.40 -13.14 12.80
N ARG A 573 -10.39 -12.45 13.35
CA ARG A 573 -11.69 -13.06 13.71
C ARG A 573 -12.45 -13.61 12.50
N PHE A 574 -12.10 -13.15 11.29
CA PHE A 574 -12.69 -13.56 10.01
C PHE A 574 -11.80 -14.52 9.22
N TYR A 575 -10.68 -15.00 9.79
CA TYR A 575 -9.88 -16.05 9.16
C TYR A 575 -10.78 -17.24 8.78
N TYR A 576 -10.62 -17.76 7.58
CA TYR A 576 -11.63 -18.67 7.00
C TYR A 576 -11.89 -19.95 7.81
N GLU A 577 -10.92 -20.42 8.61
CA GLU A 577 -11.08 -21.59 9.50
C GLU A 577 -11.64 -21.23 10.90
N ASN A 578 -11.80 -19.96 11.22
CA ASN A 578 -12.27 -19.50 12.53
C ASN A 578 -13.80 -19.53 12.64
N ARG A 579 -14.28 -19.86 13.84
CA ARG A 579 -15.70 -19.78 14.21
C ARG A 579 -15.90 -18.93 15.45
N VAL A 580 -15.93 -17.61 15.24
CA VAL A 580 -16.08 -16.62 16.31
C VAL A 580 -17.55 -16.19 16.44
N ARG A 581 -18.03 -15.90 17.65
CA ARG A 581 -19.40 -15.42 17.84
C ARG A 581 -19.55 -14.03 17.21
N GLY A 582 -20.62 -13.83 16.44
CA GLY A 582 -20.91 -12.56 15.78
C GLY A 582 -20.21 -12.37 14.43
N THR A 583 -19.45 -13.37 13.97
CA THR A 583 -18.94 -13.40 12.59
C THR A 583 -19.82 -14.30 11.72
N ASN A 584 -19.95 -13.99 10.43
CA ASN A 584 -20.59 -14.86 9.45
C ASN A 584 -19.62 -15.97 9.01
N SER A 585 -19.09 -16.73 9.97
CA SER A 585 -18.09 -17.79 9.75
C SER A 585 -18.62 -18.88 8.82
N LEU A 586 -17.71 -19.53 8.10
CA LEU A 586 -18.05 -20.65 7.23
C LEU A 586 -18.71 -21.78 8.01
N ARG A 587 -19.68 -22.45 7.40
CA ARG A 587 -20.28 -23.70 7.90
C ARG A 587 -19.34 -24.87 7.60
N PRO A 588 -19.49 -26.03 8.28
CA PRO A 588 -18.61 -27.19 8.03
C PRO A 588 -18.50 -27.57 6.54
N GLY A 589 -19.61 -27.64 5.82
CA GLY A 589 -19.62 -27.94 4.38
C GLY A 589 -18.98 -26.87 3.51
N GLU A 590 -19.16 -25.59 3.87
CA GLU A 590 -18.54 -24.44 3.18
C GLU A 590 -17.02 -24.44 3.39
N LEU A 591 -16.56 -24.68 4.62
CA LEU A 591 -15.15 -24.77 4.95
C LEU A 591 -14.49 -25.95 4.23
N SER A 592 -15.13 -27.11 4.19
CA SER A 592 -14.68 -28.25 3.38
C SER A 592 -14.66 -27.92 1.89
N ALA A 593 -15.55 -27.07 1.39
CA ALA A 593 -15.53 -26.64 0.00
C ALA A 593 -14.35 -25.70 -0.31
N VAL A 594 -14.05 -24.75 0.58
CA VAL A 594 -12.87 -23.87 0.46
C VAL A 594 -11.57 -24.67 0.52
N ARG A 595 -11.44 -25.65 1.41
CA ARG A 595 -10.22 -26.50 1.51
C ARG A 595 -9.94 -27.37 0.27
N ARG A 596 -10.90 -27.49 -0.64
CA ARG A 596 -10.73 -28.21 -1.92
C ARG A 596 -10.34 -27.27 -3.05
N THR A 597 -10.30 -25.95 -2.84
CA THR A 597 -9.91 -25.02 -3.89
C THR A 597 -8.40 -25.01 -4.05
N HIS A 598 -7.96 -24.82 -5.29
CA HIS A 598 -6.56 -24.68 -5.64
C HIS A 598 -6.37 -23.39 -6.43
N LEU A 599 -5.24 -22.71 -6.22
CA LEU A 599 -4.89 -21.53 -7.00
C LEU A 599 -4.83 -21.85 -8.51
N ALA A 600 -4.39 -23.05 -8.87
CA ALA A 600 -4.42 -23.56 -10.24
C ALA A 600 -5.82 -23.51 -10.88
N LYS A 601 -6.87 -23.93 -10.15
CA LYS A 601 -8.26 -23.87 -10.64
C LYS A 601 -8.74 -22.43 -10.77
N LEU A 602 -8.40 -21.57 -9.80
CA LEU A 602 -8.74 -20.15 -9.82
C LEU A 602 -8.17 -19.48 -11.09
N VAL A 603 -6.91 -19.79 -11.43
CA VAL A 603 -6.24 -19.33 -12.65
C VAL A 603 -6.97 -19.84 -13.90
N CYS A 604 -7.25 -21.14 -14.00
CA CYS A 604 -8.02 -21.72 -15.12
C CYS A 604 -9.37 -21.02 -15.33
N ALA A 605 -10.15 -20.86 -14.26
CA ALA A 605 -11.52 -20.34 -14.35
C ALA A 605 -11.59 -18.87 -14.80
N ASN A 606 -10.50 -18.12 -14.61
CA ASN A 606 -10.48 -16.67 -14.81
C ASN A 606 -9.51 -16.20 -15.92
N THR A 607 -8.84 -17.14 -16.61
CA THR A 607 -7.85 -16.85 -17.66
C THR A 607 -8.33 -17.38 -19.01
N HIS A 608 -8.45 -16.50 -20.00
CA HIS A 608 -8.96 -16.86 -21.33
C HIS A 608 -8.01 -17.81 -22.06
N GLY A 609 -8.54 -18.88 -22.68
CA GLY A 609 -7.74 -19.84 -23.47
C GLY A 609 -6.89 -20.81 -22.63
N MET A 610 -7.06 -20.80 -21.30
CA MET A 610 -6.34 -21.68 -20.37
C MET A 610 -7.05 -23.05 -20.28
N ASN A 611 -6.46 -24.09 -20.87
CA ASN A 611 -7.03 -25.44 -20.90
C ASN A 611 -6.28 -26.43 -20.00
N SER A 612 -5.00 -26.17 -19.72
CA SER A 612 -4.17 -26.94 -18.77
C SER A 612 -3.36 -25.99 -17.90
N VAL A 613 -3.03 -26.41 -16.67
CA VAL A 613 -2.19 -25.63 -15.74
C VAL A 613 -1.32 -26.56 -14.91
N PRO A 614 -0.18 -26.10 -14.36
CA PRO A 614 0.54 -26.86 -13.33
C PRO A 614 -0.37 -27.11 -12.12
N LYS A 615 -0.32 -28.32 -11.56
CA LYS A 615 -1.06 -28.67 -10.34
C LYS A 615 -0.68 -27.78 -9.16
N ASP A 616 0.61 -27.47 -9.02
CA ASP A 616 1.16 -26.47 -8.11
C ASP A 616 1.75 -25.32 -8.94
N VAL A 617 1.09 -24.16 -8.94
CA VAL A 617 1.47 -23.01 -9.77
C VAL A 617 2.75 -22.31 -9.31
N PHE A 618 3.26 -22.64 -8.12
CA PHE A 618 4.52 -22.10 -7.61
C PHE A 618 5.73 -23.00 -7.95
N LYS A 619 5.51 -24.19 -8.51
CA LYS A 619 6.57 -25.15 -8.87
C LYS A 619 6.69 -25.33 -10.37
N LEU A 620 7.86 -25.02 -10.90
CA LEU A 620 8.15 -25.10 -12.34
C LEU A 620 8.10 -26.53 -12.89
N ASP A 621 8.50 -27.51 -12.07
CA ASP A 621 8.50 -28.94 -12.39
C ASP A 621 7.17 -29.64 -12.08
N SER A 622 6.15 -28.90 -11.65
CA SER A 622 4.84 -29.47 -11.39
C SER A 622 4.21 -30.01 -12.68
N GLU A 623 3.66 -31.21 -12.59
CA GLU A 623 2.84 -31.81 -13.65
C GLU A 623 1.72 -30.85 -14.07
N ARG A 624 1.54 -30.69 -15.38
CA ARG A 624 0.40 -29.95 -15.95
C ARG A 624 -0.80 -30.86 -16.09
N VAL A 625 -1.94 -30.41 -15.59
CA VAL A 625 -3.20 -31.15 -15.63
C VAL A 625 -4.27 -30.37 -16.41
N PRO A 626 -5.24 -31.03 -17.05
CA PRO A 626 -6.38 -30.36 -17.67
C PRO A 626 -7.19 -29.55 -16.64
N CYS A 627 -7.64 -28.35 -17.00
CA CYS A 627 -8.45 -27.50 -16.10
C CYS A 627 -9.77 -28.17 -15.65
N SER A 628 -10.25 -29.15 -16.41
CA SER A 628 -11.45 -29.94 -16.09
C SER A 628 -11.21 -30.99 -14.99
N SER A 629 -9.97 -31.41 -14.74
CA SER A 629 -9.67 -32.38 -13.67
C SER A 629 -9.56 -31.72 -12.30
N LEU A 630 -9.39 -30.39 -12.26
CA LEU A 630 -9.27 -29.63 -11.02
C LEU A 630 -10.65 -29.35 -10.40
N PRO A 631 -10.80 -29.54 -9.07
CA PRO A 631 -12.08 -29.39 -8.38
C PRO A 631 -12.59 -27.95 -8.46
N GLU A 632 -13.85 -27.78 -8.82
CA GLU A 632 -14.50 -26.47 -8.88
C GLU A 632 -15.23 -26.14 -7.57
N LEU A 633 -15.16 -24.88 -7.17
CA LEU A 633 -15.94 -24.39 -6.04
C LEU A 633 -17.42 -24.30 -6.43
N ASP A 634 -18.24 -25.19 -5.90
CA ASP A 634 -19.70 -25.14 -6.05
C ASP A 634 -20.30 -24.08 -5.11
N VAL A 635 -20.63 -22.91 -5.66
CA VAL A 635 -21.20 -21.77 -4.92
C VAL A 635 -22.56 -22.12 -4.30
N ARG A 636 -23.27 -23.14 -4.80
CA ARG A 636 -24.55 -23.58 -4.21
C ARG A 636 -24.38 -24.09 -2.78
N THR A 637 -23.19 -24.57 -2.41
CA THR A 637 -22.84 -24.97 -1.04
C THR A 637 -23.01 -23.82 -0.03
N PHE A 638 -22.93 -22.57 -0.51
CA PHE A 638 -23.00 -21.36 0.29
C PHE A 638 -24.37 -20.67 0.21
N ALA A 639 -25.24 -21.10 -0.70
CA ALA A 639 -26.52 -20.45 -0.99
C ALA A 639 -27.66 -20.83 -0.03
N THR A 640 -27.51 -21.87 0.80
CA THR A 640 -28.62 -22.34 1.66
C THR A 640 -28.91 -21.37 2.81
N PRO A 641 -30.14 -20.83 2.96
CA PRO A 641 -30.51 -19.92 4.05
C PRO A 641 -30.44 -20.57 5.44
N LEU A 642 -30.31 -19.73 6.48
CA LEU A 642 -30.33 -20.08 7.91
C LEU A 642 -31.68 -20.67 8.43
N GLY A 643 -32.58 -21.14 7.56
CA GLY A 643 -34.01 -21.30 7.91
C GLY A 643 -34.75 -22.50 7.30
N LYS A 644 -34.11 -23.64 7.07
CA LYS A 644 -34.81 -24.94 6.96
C LYS A 644 -34.03 -26.01 7.75
N ARG A 645 -34.25 -26.02 9.07
CA ARG A 645 -34.26 -27.22 9.89
C ARG A 645 -35.64 -27.34 10.51
#